data_AF-A0ABD1ITJ0-F1
#
_entry.id   AF-A0ABD1ITJ0-F1
#
_cell.length_a   1.000
_cell.length_b   1.000
_cell.length_c   1.000
_cell.angle_alpha   90.00
_cell.angle_beta   90.00
_cell.angle_gamma   90.00
#
_symmetry.space_group_name_H-M   'P 1'
#
loop_
_entity.id
_entity.type
_entity.pdbx_description
1 polymer ?
#
loop_
_entity_poly.entity_id
_entity_poly.type
_entity_poly.pdbx_seq_one_letter_code
_entity_poly.pdbx_strand_id
1 'polypeptide(L)'
;MNLPPDKVKLLCQYDNEKKWELVCDQERFQVKNPPSAYLLKLRGYVEQGVSRKFKRRIQESTQVLRELEISLRTNHIGWAQEFLNEENKGLDVLVDYLSFAQCAVTYDMDSLDNGDALTEKSVEDLSKSANNSPSHNASRGTRGYPVRFNSLHNRKALRNSRIVSQKDDVHLCIMCLRAIMNYQSGFNQVMTHPHCVNEIALSLNNKSPRTKALVLELLAAVCLVRGGHDIILSAFDNFKEVCGEKSRFEKLMEYFRHEESNIDFMVACMQFINIVVHSVENMNFRVHLQYEFTHLGLDAYLERLKQTESERLQVQIQAYLDNVFDVGSLLEDAETKNALLEHLEEVQEHNRQLNSRLEESEREGEEKVCELEKQLIQTTKEVEILKESLRESCSQVTVLQQREREKELERERERERERDRDRDRDQSVRALADLEQKVQGLVELGLVRTERSVLGTLDIHVVPVTIIGQQAETTHDVPQTEINAVANTNSPASPAATQGTQPPPPPPLPPPAPAPPPPPPPPPPPPGCGPPPGPPPPPLPGAPGAPTPATGVKSRKPIQTKYRMPLFNWQALKAEQVAGTIFTELDDEHVLLELNMDSFEEQFKTKAQSAPADLGTLKMRTAHRVPSKVTLIEPNRAKNLAITLRKGGMTASSICTAIETYDLKSLSLDFLELLERFIPSEYEQKLMGNYLREGRPLEELSEEDRFMVRFGRIPRLTQRISTLTFMGNFTDSVQMLQPQLDAIIASSMSIKSSTKLKKILEIILAFGNYMNSGKRGAAYGFRLQSLDLLLDTKSTDRRQTLLHYIVGIIQDKYPQLQSFYTELPFMDKAALVSLDSILQDVRALERGMDLTRKEFEEQEDSSVLRDFLSTNEKVLESLVKDSKTAQEVYDSVVEYFGENPKTTPPSVFFPVFARFIKAYKVTPRSLSFKMAALTYRLQQ
;
A
#
# COMPACT_ATOMS: atom_id res chain seq x y z
N MET A 1 23.31 33.62 4.53
CA MET A 1 23.93 32.71 5.52
C MET A 1 23.06 31.48 5.65
N ASN A 2 23.63 30.28 5.68
CA ASN A 2 22.87 29.05 5.93
C ASN A 2 22.75 28.84 7.45
N LEU A 3 21.85 29.59 8.07
CA LEU A 3 21.51 29.44 9.48
C LEU A 3 20.50 28.30 9.64
N PRO A 4 20.64 27.43 10.67
CA PRO A 4 19.63 26.41 10.97
C PRO A 4 18.24 27.01 11.14
N PRO A 5 17.15 26.31 10.76
CA PRO A 5 15.79 26.87 10.75
C PRO A 5 15.38 27.53 12.07
N ASP A 6 15.79 26.99 13.22
CA ASP A 6 15.42 27.53 14.53
C ASP A 6 16.24 28.76 14.93
N LYS A 7 17.47 28.90 14.43
CA LYS A 7 18.22 30.16 14.52
C LYS A 7 17.66 31.22 13.57
N VAL A 8 17.13 30.82 12.41
CA VAL A 8 16.38 31.73 11.53
C VAL A 8 15.09 32.19 12.21
N LYS A 9 14.29 31.29 12.80
CA LYS A 9 13.09 31.64 13.58
C LYS A 9 13.43 32.63 14.72
N LEU A 10 14.48 32.38 15.49
CA LEU A 10 14.91 33.25 16.58
C LEU A 10 15.35 34.65 16.07
N LEU A 11 16.11 34.72 14.98
CA LEU A 11 16.47 35.99 14.34
C LEU A 11 15.26 36.71 13.73
N CYS A 12 14.26 35.98 13.21
CA CYS A 12 13.01 36.58 12.74
C CYS A 12 12.21 37.22 13.89
N GLN A 13 12.27 36.67 15.11
CA GLN A 13 11.61 37.20 16.32
C GLN A 13 12.25 38.48 16.88
N TYR A 14 13.47 38.83 16.48
CA TYR A 14 14.10 40.08 16.91
C TYR A 14 13.55 41.30 16.17
N ASP A 15 13.42 42.42 16.87
CA ASP A 15 13.16 43.74 16.28
C ASP A 15 14.34 44.23 15.42
N ASN A 16 14.11 45.30 14.66
CA ASN A 16 15.13 45.83 13.74
C ASN A 16 16.27 46.52 14.50
N GLU A 17 16.00 47.16 15.64
CA GLU A 17 17.01 47.65 16.57
C GLU A 17 18.00 46.54 16.99
N LYS A 18 17.54 45.40 17.53
CA LYS A 18 18.45 44.30 17.95
C LYS A 18 19.17 43.65 16.77
N LYS A 19 18.52 43.54 15.61
CA LYS A 19 19.19 43.08 14.37
C LYS A 19 20.32 44.02 13.97
N TRP A 20 20.11 45.33 14.11
CA TRP A 20 21.14 46.34 13.83
C TRP A 20 22.24 46.36 14.90
N GLU A 21 21.89 46.23 16.19
CA GLU A 21 22.82 46.10 17.31
C GLU A 21 23.75 44.89 17.12
N LEU A 22 23.21 43.72 16.75
CA LEU A 22 23.98 42.53 16.41
C LEU A 22 24.93 42.73 15.22
N VAL A 23 24.54 43.53 14.22
CA VAL A 23 25.43 43.89 13.09
C VAL A 23 26.52 44.86 13.54
N CYS A 24 26.18 45.89 14.31
CA CYS A 24 27.15 46.82 14.87
C CYS A 24 28.15 46.16 15.82
N ASP A 25 27.74 45.18 16.62
CA ASP A 25 28.66 44.38 17.45
C ASP A 25 29.55 43.46 16.61
N GLN A 26 29.03 42.92 15.51
CA GLN A 26 29.83 42.16 14.55
C GLN A 26 30.88 43.03 13.82
N GLU A 27 30.59 44.30 13.57
CA GLU A 27 31.54 45.30 13.03
C GLU A 27 32.52 45.82 14.09
N ARG A 28 32.11 45.92 15.36
CA ARG A 28 32.99 46.26 16.50
C ARG A 28 33.99 45.14 16.84
N PHE A 29 33.77 43.93 16.34
CA PHE A 29 34.66 42.79 16.56
C PHE A 29 36.00 42.94 15.81
N GLN A 30 37.02 43.45 16.49
CA GLN A 30 38.37 43.56 15.93
C GLN A 30 39.06 42.19 15.85
N VAL A 31 39.41 41.79 14.63
CA VAL A 31 40.23 40.60 14.35
C VAL A 31 41.63 40.77 14.95
N LYS A 32 42.03 39.86 15.85
CA LYS A 32 43.33 39.95 16.55
C LYS A 32 44.56 39.78 15.65
N ASN A 33 44.49 38.92 14.64
CA ASN A 33 45.56 38.66 13.67
C ASN A 33 44.94 38.25 12.31
N PRO A 34 45.54 38.60 11.16
CA PRO A 34 45.16 38.05 9.87
C PRO A 34 45.51 36.55 9.74
N PRO A 35 44.87 35.79 8.83
CA PRO A 35 45.17 34.38 8.57
C PRO A 35 46.66 34.08 8.36
N SER A 36 47.33 34.89 7.54
CA SER A 36 48.74 34.78 7.20
C SER A 36 49.68 34.75 8.42
N ALA A 37 49.32 35.47 9.50
CA ALA A 37 50.10 35.51 10.74
C ALA A 37 49.99 34.25 11.60
N TYR A 38 48.94 33.43 11.43
CA TYR A 38 48.87 32.08 12.00
C TYR A 38 49.59 31.07 11.09
N LEU A 39 49.37 31.17 9.77
CA LEU A 39 49.94 30.24 8.78
C LEU A 39 51.47 30.30 8.73
N LEU A 40 52.07 31.50 8.80
CA LEU A 40 53.53 31.65 8.86
C LEU A 40 54.13 31.02 10.13
N LYS A 41 53.42 31.05 11.27
CA LYS A 41 53.84 30.35 12.48
C LYS A 41 53.76 28.83 12.30
N LEU A 42 52.66 28.32 11.73
CA LEU A 42 52.46 26.88 11.49
C LEU A 42 53.49 26.30 10.49
N ARG A 43 53.66 26.91 9.31
CA ARG A 43 54.72 26.53 8.36
C ARG A 43 56.09 26.55 9.05
N GLY A 44 56.37 27.59 9.84
CA GLY A 44 57.62 27.72 10.62
C GLY A 44 57.87 26.61 11.66
N TYR A 45 56.83 25.92 12.17
CA TYR A 45 57.00 24.76 13.06
C TYR A 45 57.29 23.45 12.31
N VAL A 46 56.78 23.31 11.08
CA VAL A 46 57.05 22.15 10.20
C VAL A 46 58.45 22.27 9.58
N GLU A 47 58.79 23.45 9.05
CA GLU A 47 60.05 23.71 8.32
C GLU A 47 61.27 23.80 9.26
N GLN A 48 61.16 24.44 10.43
CA GLN A 48 62.31 24.65 11.33
C GLN A 48 62.63 23.46 12.24
N GLY A 49 62.91 22.32 11.60
CA GLY A 49 63.56 21.19 12.24
C GLY A 49 64.89 21.59 12.91
N VAL A 50 65.20 20.96 14.05
CA VAL A 50 66.47 21.03 14.79
C VAL A 50 66.79 22.38 15.49
N SER A 51 66.36 22.52 16.75
CA SER A 51 67.03 23.39 17.73
C SER A 51 66.75 22.95 19.17
N ARG A 52 67.68 23.21 20.10
CA ARG A 52 67.50 22.90 21.54
C ARG A 52 66.30 23.61 22.19
N LYS A 53 65.77 24.67 21.56
CA LYS A 53 64.56 25.39 22.02
C LYS A 53 63.23 24.69 21.66
N PHE A 54 63.25 23.59 20.90
CA PHE A 54 62.05 22.97 20.30
C PHE A 54 60.89 22.75 21.30
N LYS A 55 61.13 22.18 22.50
CA LYS A 55 60.06 21.88 23.48
C LYS A 55 59.24 23.10 23.92
N ARG A 56 59.80 24.33 23.90
CA ARG A 56 59.02 25.57 24.15
C ARG A 56 58.17 25.96 22.94
N ARG A 57 58.75 25.89 21.73
CA ARG A 57 58.03 26.18 20.48
C ARG A 57 56.83 25.26 20.23
N ILE A 58 56.85 24.01 20.68
CA ILE A 58 55.65 23.14 20.61
C ILE A 58 54.54 23.61 21.59
N GLN A 59 54.85 24.37 22.64
CA GLN A 59 53.80 24.96 23.50
C GLN A 59 53.21 26.22 22.87
N GLU A 60 54.04 26.93 22.11
CA GLU A 60 53.62 28.02 21.24
C GLU A 60 52.82 27.50 20.02
N SER A 61 53.05 26.27 19.52
CA SER A 61 52.23 25.65 18.45
C SER A 61 50.83 25.26 18.91
N THR A 62 50.70 24.56 20.05
CA THR A 62 49.39 24.24 20.64
C THR A 62 48.56 25.51 20.89
N GLN A 63 49.21 26.60 21.31
CA GLN A 63 48.55 27.89 21.52
C GLN A 63 48.13 28.55 20.20
N VAL A 64 48.99 28.54 19.18
CA VAL A 64 48.67 29.05 17.83
C VAL A 64 47.50 28.30 17.20
N LEU A 65 47.44 26.97 17.33
CA LEU A 65 46.31 26.16 16.86
C LEU A 65 45.02 26.46 17.63
N ARG A 66 45.10 26.72 18.94
CA ARG A 66 43.94 27.10 19.77
C ARG A 66 43.42 28.50 19.42
N GLU A 67 44.32 29.46 19.15
CA GLU A 67 43.94 30.79 18.66
C GLU A 67 43.39 30.75 17.23
N LEU A 68 43.87 29.85 16.38
CA LEU A 68 43.35 29.59 15.04
C LEU A 68 41.96 28.95 15.06
N GLU A 69 41.72 27.93 15.92
CA GLU A 69 40.39 27.32 16.13
C GLU A 69 39.36 28.39 16.51
N ILE A 70 39.71 29.23 17.49
CA ILE A 70 38.85 30.33 17.92
C ILE A 70 38.62 31.29 16.76
N SER A 71 39.67 31.70 16.04
CA SER A 71 39.56 32.62 14.90
C SER A 71 38.65 32.08 13.79
N LEU A 72 38.81 30.81 13.39
CA LEU A 72 37.97 30.14 12.39
C LEU A 72 36.50 30.03 12.82
N ARG A 73 36.22 29.91 14.13
CA ARG A 73 34.87 29.75 14.67
C ARG A 73 34.17 31.06 15.06
N THR A 74 34.90 32.12 15.42
CA THR A 74 34.32 33.37 15.95
C THR A 74 34.49 34.59 15.07
N ASN A 75 35.40 34.58 14.09
CA ASN A 75 35.56 35.72 13.19
C ASN A 75 34.44 35.76 12.13
N HIS A 76 34.25 36.92 11.50
CA HIS A 76 33.34 37.08 10.37
C HIS A 76 33.75 36.18 9.18
N ILE A 77 32.79 35.77 8.35
CA ILE A 77 33.03 34.75 7.31
C ILE A 77 34.11 35.12 6.28
N GLY A 78 34.29 36.42 6.00
CA GLY A 78 35.39 36.92 5.15
C GLY A 78 36.78 36.51 5.63
N TRP A 79 37.01 36.40 6.95
CA TRP A 79 38.28 35.92 7.52
C TRP A 79 38.53 34.44 7.18
N ALA A 80 37.48 33.61 7.22
CA ALA A 80 37.56 32.21 6.80
C ALA A 80 37.76 32.09 5.27
N GLN A 81 37.14 32.96 4.48
CA GLN A 81 37.39 33.03 3.03
C GLN A 81 38.82 33.47 2.71
N GLU A 82 39.38 34.42 3.46
CA GLU A 82 40.78 34.86 3.34
C GLU A 82 41.76 33.72 3.72
N PHE A 83 41.48 32.97 4.80
CA PHE A 83 42.26 31.79 5.18
C PHE A 83 42.24 30.69 4.10
N LEU A 84 41.11 30.50 3.43
CA LEU A 84 40.86 29.47 2.41
C LEU A 84 41.15 29.92 0.97
N ASN A 85 41.77 31.08 0.75
CA ASN A 85 42.07 31.61 -0.58
C ASN A 85 43.36 31.03 -1.20
N GLU A 86 43.55 31.25 -2.50
CA GLU A 86 44.73 30.80 -3.27
C GLU A 86 46.07 31.42 -2.83
N GLU A 87 46.06 32.48 -2.03
CA GLU A 87 47.26 33.16 -1.54
C GLU A 87 47.76 32.54 -0.22
N ASN A 88 46.86 32.39 0.74
CA ASN A 88 47.15 31.82 2.06
C ASN A 88 47.30 30.30 2.02
N LYS A 89 46.41 29.62 1.26
CA LYS A 89 46.28 28.16 1.19
C LYS A 89 46.21 27.51 2.57
N GLY A 90 45.35 28.06 3.44
CA GLY A 90 45.32 27.70 4.85
C GLY A 90 44.83 26.26 5.13
N LEU A 91 44.03 25.68 4.23
CA LEU A 91 43.66 24.27 4.30
C LEU A 91 44.89 23.37 4.10
N ASP A 92 45.64 23.58 3.02
CA ASP A 92 46.87 22.83 2.70
C ASP A 92 47.84 22.83 3.90
N VAL A 93 48.10 24.01 4.51
CA VAL A 93 48.98 24.15 5.69
C VAL A 93 48.46 23.37 6.90
N LEU A 94 47.14 23.34 7.11
CA LEU A 94 46.53 22.64 8.22
C LEU A 94 46.60 21.12 8.02
N VAL A 95 46.46 20.64 6.79
CA VAL A 95 46.61 19.23 6.42
C VAL A 95 48.08 18.79 6.49
N ASP A 96 49.02 19.61 5.98
CA ASP A 96 50.47 19.39 6.10
C ASP A 96 50.90 19.26 7.59
N TYR A 97 50.43 20.18 8.44
CA TYR A 97 50.71 20.14 9.87
C TYR A 97 50.08 18.92 10.55
N LEU A 98 48.85 18.56 10.17
CA LEU A 98 48.15 17.39 10.69
C LEU A 98 48.89 16.09 10.33
N SER A 99 49.32 15.93 9.07
CA SER A 99 50.13 14.80 8.60
C SER A 99 51.46 14.72 9.35
N PHE A 100 52.16 15.85 9.52
CA PHE A 100 53.37 15.93 10.33
C PHE A 100 53.12 15.53 11.80
N ALA A 101 52.00 15.93 12.40
CA ALA A 101 51.61 15.55 13.75
C ALA A 101 51.23 14.05 13.88
N GLN A 102 50.85 13.40 12.79
CA GLN A 102 50.44 11.99 12.76
C GLN A 102 51.51 11.00 12.32
N CYS A 103 52.57 11.43 11.62
CA CYS A 103 53.70 10.60 11.18
C CYS A 103 54.32 9.69 12.27
N ALA A 104 54.22 10.09 13.53
CA ALA A 104 54.64 9.30 14.69
C ALA A 104 53.69 8.16 15.07
N VAL A 105 52.40 8.34 14.88
CA VAL A 105 51.35 7.42 15.36
C VAL A 105 51.29 6.18 14.47
N THR A 106 51.42 6.38 13.15
CA THR A 106 51.46 5.30 12.15
C THR A 106 52.72 4.44 12.32
N TYR A 107 53.90 5.04 12.46
CA TYR A 107 55.16 4.30 12.64
C TYR A 107 55.24 3.51 13.96
N ASP A 108 54.58 3.97 15.02
CA ASP A 108 54.56 3.27 16.30
C ASP A 108 53.67 2.01 16.26
N MET A 109 52.79 1.87 15.26
CA MET A 109 52.02 0.65 14.98
C MET A 109 52.86 -0.41 14.25
N ASP A 110 53.60 -0.04 13.19
CA ASP A 110 54.54 -0.94 12.48
C ASP A 110 55.55 -1.62 13.42
N SER A 111 55.92 -0.93 14.49
CA SER A 111 56.89 -1.40 15.48
C SER A 111 56.34 -2.35 16.54
N LEU A 112 55.03 -2.66 16.53
CA LEU A 112 54.38 -3.57 17.49
C LEU A 112 53.99 -4.93 16.88
N ASP A 113 53.81 -5.02 15.56
CA ASP A 113 53.48 -6.28 14.87
C ASP A 113 54.71 -7.19 14.66
N ASN A 114 55.91 -6.59 14.53
CA ASN A 114 57.18 -7.33 14.64
C ASN A 114 57.47 -7.68 16.10
N GLY A 115 56.83 -8.73 16.60
CA GLY A 115 56.98 -9.19 17.97
C GLY A 115 58.38 -9.76 18.28
N ASP A 116 59.05 -9.14 19.26
CA ASP A 116 59.93 -9.84 20.20
C ASP A 116 59.67 -9.31 21.61
N ALA A 117 59.95 -10.12 22.61
CA ALA A 117 59.51 -9.90 23.99
C ALA A 117 60.67 -9.62 24.96
N LEU A 118 60.29 -9.07 26.12
CA LEU A 118 61.01 -9.07 27.40
C LEU A 118 62.04 -7.96 27.72
N THR A 119 62.01 -7.67 29.02
CA THR A 119 63.08 -7.19 29.89
C THR A 119 63.55 -5.73 29.85
N GLU A 120 63.29 -5.06 30.98
CA GLU A 120 64.13 -4.01 31.51
C GLU A 120 65.58 -4.49 31.72
N LYS A 121 66.54 -3.59 31.46
CA LYS A 121 67.76 -3.32 32.26
C LYS A 121 68.31 -1.97 31.78
N SER A 122 68.76 -1.07 32.64
CA SER A 122 69.79 -1.18 33.70
C SER A 122 71.20 -1.32 33.13
N VAL A 123 72.05 -0.43 33.65
CA VAL A 123 73.47 -0.10 33.45
C VAL A 123 74.42 -1.24 33.04
N GLU A 124 75.58 -0.84 32.46
CA GLU A 124 76.81 -1.61 32.15
C GLU A 124 76.86 -2.40 30.81
N ASP A 125 78.01 -2.62 30.15
CA ASP A 125 79.11 -1.68 29.83
C ASP A 125 79.92 -2.17 28.59
N LEU A 126 80.82 -1.33 28.06
CA LEU A 126 82.05 -1.66 27.28
C LEU A 126 82.06 -2.75 26.16
N SER A 127 81.90 -2.27 24.92
CA SER A 127 82.92 -2.35 23.84
C SER A 127 83.03 -3.55 22.84
N LYS A 128 83.49 -3.19 21.62
CA LYS A 128 84.23 -3.97 20.58
C LYS A 128 83.55 -5.04 19.69
N SER A 129 83.38 -4.63 18.41
CA SER A 129 83.94 -5.28 17.20
C SER A 129 83.36 -6.58 16.60
N ALA A 130 82.64 -6.38 15.49
CA ALA A 130 82.95 -6.85 14.12
C ALA A 130 82.73 -8.33 13.67
N ASN A 131 82.30 -8.43 12.39
CA ASN A 131 82.30 -9.59 11.48
C ASN A 131 81.31 -10.74 11.82
N ASN A 132 80.70 -11.48 10.87
CA ASN A 132 80.74 -11.42 9.39
C ASN A 132 79.41 -11.89 8.77
N SER A 133 79.13 -11.49 7.52
CA SER A 133 78.05 -12.04 6.65
C SER A 133 78.58 -13.24 5.80
N PRO A 134 77.78 -14.00 5.00
CA PRO A 134 77.17 -13.47 3.75
C PRO A 134 75.86 -14.14 3.23
N SER A 135 75.31 -13.56 2.13
CA SER A 135 74.55 -14.22 1.02
C SER A 135 73.17 -14.87 1.28
N HIS A 136 72.21 -14.92 0.33
CA HIS A 136 72.09 -14.31 -1.01
C HIS A 136 70.60 -14.28 -1.46
N ASN A 137 70.22 -13.28 -2.29
CA ASN A 137 69.17 -13.31 -3.34
C ASN A 137 67.71 -13.71 -2.97
N ALA A 138 66.65 -13.11 -3.51
CA ALA A 138 66.41 -11.96 -4.40
C ALA A 138 64.92 -11.51 -4.17
N SER A 139 64.21 -10.64 -4.89
CA SER A 139 64.37 -9.97 -6.19
C SER A 139 63.82 -8.52 -6.12
N ARG A 140 63.08 -8.03 -7.12
CA ARG A 140 62.31 -6.77 -7.10
C ARG A 140 60.99 -6.92 -7.87
N GLY A 141 59.93 -6.31 -7.37
CA GLY A 141 58.72 -5.95 -8.11
C GLY A 141 58.45 -4.44 -7.93
N THR A 142 57.95 -3.77 -8.96
CA THR A 142 57.90 -2.30 -9.01
C THR A 142 56.59 -1.75 -8.44
N ARG A 143 56.66 -0.81 -7.49
CA ARG A 143 55.56 0.08 -7.09
C ARG A 143 56.08 1.54 -7.00
N GLY A 144 55.17 2.49 -7.19
CA GLY A 144 55.48 3.93 -7.23
C GLY A 144 55.79 4.57 -5.87
N TYR A 145 56.17 5.84 -5.90
CA TYR A 145 56.37 6.71 -4.74
C TYR A 145 55.06 6.90 -3.93
N PRO A 146 55.12 7.13 -2.61
CA PRO A 146 55.65 8.40 -2.07
C PRO A 146 57.14 8.47 -1.71
N VAL A 147 57.58 9.66 -1.33
CA VAL A 147 58.99 10.09 -1.22
C VAL A 147 59.77 9.35 -0.12
N ARG A 148 60.85 8.67 -0.49
CA ARG A 148 61.86 8.16 0.46
C ARG A 148 62.74 9.30 1.00
N PHE A 149 62.35 9.90 2.12
CA PHE A 149 63.20 10.85 2.85
C PHE A 149 64.36 10.16 3.60
N ASN A 150 65.49 10.87 3.74
CA ASN A 150 66.75 10.30 4.21
C ASN A 150 66.74 9.82 5.68
N SER A 151 67.20 8.59 5.89
CA SER A 151 67.10 7.81 7.15
C SER A 151 67.52 8.55 8.44
N LEU A 152 68.58 9.37 8.39
CA LEU A 152 69.09 10.09 9.57
C LEU A 152 68.28 11.34 9.98
N HIS A 153 67.47 11.90 9.08
CA HIS A 153 66.50 12.94 9.45
C HIS A 153 65.24 12.31 10.06
N ASN A 154 64.82 11.16 9.53
CA ASN A 154 63.54 10.52 9.87
C ASN A 154 63.37 10.27 11.38
N ARG A 155 64.34 9.62 12.06
CA ARG A 155 64.25 9.34 13.52
C ARG A 155 64.12 10.59 14.41
N LYS A 156 64.48 11.79 13.92
CA LYS A 156 64.33 13.07 14.64
C LYS A 156 63.01 13.77 14.31
N ALA A 157 62.59 13.74 13.04
CA ALA A 157 61.25 14.19 12.65
C ALA A 157 60.17 13.37 13.38
N LEU A 158 60.32 12.05 13.41
CA LEU A 158 59.47 11.12 14.15
C LEU A 158 59.43 11.44 15.65
N ARG A 159 60.58 11.68 16.28
CA ARG A 159 60.64 12.07 17.70
C ARG A 159 59.92 13.40 17.96
N ASN A 160 60.01 14.36 17.03
CA ASN A 160 59.30 15.63 17.15
C ASN A 160 57.78 15.43 17.00
N SER A 161 57.36 14.66 15.99
CA SER A 161 55.97 14.27 15.77
C SER A 161 55.37 13.53 16.98
N ARG A 162 56.10 12.60 17.62
CA ARG A 162 55.68 11.95 18.88
C ARG A 162 55.40 12.96 20.00
N ILE A 163 56.13 14.08 20.07
CA ILE A 163 55.93 15.13 21.09
C ILE A 163 54.77 16.08 20.73
N VAL A 164 54.47 16.26 19.43
CA VAL A 164 53.29 17.01 18.96
C VAL A 164 52.01 16.19 19.16
N SER A 165 52.03 14.90 18.78
CA SER A 165 50.94 13.94 18.96
C SER A 165 50.57 13.68 20.44
N GLN A 166 51.54 13.82 21.34
CA GLN A 166 51.32 13.80 22.80
C GLN A 166 50.62 15.06 23.36
N LYS A 167 50.17 15.98 22.50
CA LYS A 167 49.38 17.16 22.85
C LYS A 167 48.08 17.21 22.07
N ASP A 168 47.21 18.11 22.51
CA ASP A 168 45.96 18.48 21.83
C ASP A 168 46.14 18.99 20.38
N ASP A 169 47.36 19.16 19.85
CA ASP A 169 47.61 19.69 18.50
C ASP A 169 46.79 18.95 17.42
N VAL A 170 46.70 17.61 17.47
CA VAL A 170 45.84 16.81 16.56
C VAL A 170 44.36 17.11 16.79
N HIS A 171 43.91 17.17 18.05
CA HIS A 171 42.52 17.52 18.39
C HIS A 171 42.14 18.92 17.88
N LEU A 172 43.04 19.89 18.04
CA LEU A 172 42.86 21.27 17.59
C LEU A 172 42.84 21.38 16.07
N CYS A 173 43.66 20.61 15.35
CA CYS A 173 43.57 20.54 13.88
C CYS A 173 42.20 20.02 13.41
N ILE A 174 41.68 18.97 14.05
CA ILE A 174 40.34 18.45 13.76
C ILE A 174 39.23 19.44 14.17
N MET A 175 39.40 20.21 15.25
CA MET A 175 38.48 21.31 15.58
C MET A 175 38.53 22.46 14.55
N CYS A 176 39.70 22.82 14.03
CA CYS A 176 39.85 23.77 12.93
C CYS A 176 39.15 23.26 11.66
N LEU A 177 39.31 21.97 11.32
CA LEU A 177 38.61 21.35 10.19
C LEU A 177 37.08 21.33 10.41
N ARG A 178 36.59 21.07 11.63
CA ARG A 178 35.16 21.24 11.98
C ARG A 178 34.66 22.66 11.72
N ALA A 179 35.44 23.67 12.10
CA ALA A 179 35.07 25.08 11.87
C ALA A 179 35.05 25.43 10.37
N ILE A 180 36.01 24.94 9.58
CA ILE A 180 36.06 25.07 8.12
C ILE A 180 34.87 24.36 7.45
N MET A 181 34.54 23.15 7.89
CA MET A 181 33.40 22.35 7.38
C MET A 181 32.03 22.95 7.74
N ASN A 182 31.94 23.79 8.78
CA ASN A 182 30.72 24.55 9.09
C ASN A 182 30.44 25.70 8.09
N TYR A 183 31.32 25.93 7.11
CA TYR A 183 31.14 26.86 6.01
C TYR A 183 31.13 26.12 4.66
N GLN A 184 30.09 26.33 3.84
CA GLN A 184 29.88 25.59 2.58
C GLN A 184 31.10 25.56 1.64
N SER A 185 31.82 26.68 1.47
CA SER A 185 33.00 26.68 0.58
C SER A 185 34.18 25.94 1.20
N GLY A 186 34.33 25.96 2.52
CA GLY A 186 35.36 25.20 3.24
C GLY A 186 35.05 23.70 3.25
N PHE A 187 33.78 23.33 3.46
CA PHE A 187 33.30 21.95 3.32
C PHE A 187 33.58 21.40 1.92
N ASN A 188 33.25 22.17 0.87
CA ASN A 188 33.53 21.76 -0.51
C ASN A 188 35.05 21.59 -0.76
N GLN A 189 35.91 22.50 -0.26
CA GLN A 189 37.36 22.36 -0.36
C GLN A 189 37.89 21.14 0.41
N VAL A 190 37.34 20.83 1.60
CA VAL A 190 37.72 19.64 2.38
C VAL A 190 37.38 18.35 1.63
N MET A 191 36.26 18.30 0.92
CA MET A 191 35.91 17.16 0.04
C MET A 191 36.82 17.01 -1.18
N THR A 192 37.25 18.12 -1.80
CA THR A 192 38.05 18.08 -3.03
C THR A 192 39.57 18.05 -2.80
N HIS A 193 40.04 18.33 -1.58
CA HIS A 193 41.46 18.29 -1.25
C HIS A 193 41.99 16.83 -1.17
N PRO A 194 42.95 16.42 -2.02
CA PRO A 194 43.31 15.01 -2.25
C PRO A 194 43.70 14.16 -1.04
N HIS A 195 44.07 14.78 0.08
CA HIS A 195 44.54 14.10 1.29
C HIS A 195 43.76 14.48 2.56
N CYS A 196 42.79 15.39 2.49
CA CYS A 196 42.19 15.95 3.72
C CYS A 196 41.35 14.91 4.47
N VAL A 197 40.47 14.19 3.77
CA VAL A 197 39.63 13.15 4.39
C VAL A 197 40.45 11.96 4.87
N ASN A 198 41.56 11.64 4.19
CA ASN A 198 42.48 10.58 4.62
C ASN A 198 43.21 10.95 5.93
N GLU A 199 43.71 12.17 6.06
CA GLU A 199 44.34 12.66 7.30
C GLU A 199 43.32 12.80 8.46
N ILE A 200 42.06 13.12 8.15
CA ILE A 200 40.96 13.02 9.12
C ILE A 200 40.76 11.55 9.54
N ALA A 201 40.70 10.59 8.61
CA ALA A 201 40.55 9.17 8.95
C ALA A 201 41.73 8.62 9.77
N LEU A 202 42.98 8.93 9.40
CA LEU A 202 44.18 8.55 10.14
C LEU A 202 44.17 9.05 11.59
N SER A 203 43.47 10.16 11.87
CA SER A 203 43.31 10.72 13.22
C SER A 203 42.56 9.80 14.18
N LEU A 204 41.87 8.75 13.70
CA LEU A 204 41.27 7.71 14.55
C LEU A 204 42.32 6.96 15.40
N ASN A 205 43.59 6.95 15.00
CA ASN A 205 44.67 6.36 15.79
C ASN A 205 45.06 7.22 17.01
N ASN A 206 44.40 8.37 17.25
CA ASN A 206 44.67 9.20 18.42
C ASN A 206 44.17 8.54 19.73
N LYS A 207 45.01 8.59 20.77
CA LYS A 207 44.73 7.99 22.08
C LYS A 207 43.58 8.63 22.86
N SER A 208 43.06 9.77 22.42
CA SER A 208 41.93 10.46 23.06
C SER A 208 40.60 10.00 22.45
N PRO A 209 39.70 9.32 23.21
CA PRO A 209 38.39 8.90 22.70
C PRO A 209 37.55 10.08 22.21
N ARG A 210 37.64 11.23 22.89
CA ARG A 210 37.04 12.51 22.46
C ARG A 210 37.53 12.97 21.08
N THR A 211 38.76 12.66 20.70
CA THR A 211 39.27 12.96 19.36
C THR A 211 38.74 11.97 18.33
N LYS A 212 38.73 10.66 18.64
CA LYS A 212 38.12 9.66 17.76
C LYS A 212 36.63 9.94 17.50
N ALA A 213 35.87 10.27 18.54
CA ALA A 213 34.45 10.62 18.44
C ALA A 213 34.23 11.82 17.50
N LEU A 214 35.01 12.89 17.67
CA LEU A 214 34.96 14.07 16.81
C LEU A 214 35.35 13.77 15.35
N VAL A 215 36.33 12.88 15.14
CA VAL A 215 36.72 12.43 13.80
C VAL A 215 35.57 11.66 13.14
N LEU A 216 34.90 10.77 13.86
CA LEU A 216 33.73 10.04 13.37
C LEU A 216 32.53 10.96 13.08
N GLU A 217 32.30 12.00 13.89
CA GLU A 217 31.31 13.05 13.58
C GLU A 217 31.59 13.72 12.22
N LEU A 218 32.85 14.05 11.92
CA LEU A 218 33.22 14.67 10.63
C LEU A 218 33.13 13.70 9.46
N LEU A 219 33.59 12.46 9.62
CA LEU A 219 33.53 11.43 8.59
C LEU A 219 32.07 11.06 8.27
N ALA A 220 31.20 10.99 9.30
CA ALA A 220 29.76 10.83 9.13
C ALA A 220 29.13 12.00 8.34
N ALA A 221 29.52 13.24 8.65
CA ALA A 221 29.02 14.42 7.94
C ALA A 221 29.46 14.47 6.47
N VAL A 222 30.64 13.97 6.13
CA VAL A 222 31.09 13.78 4.73
C VAL A 222 30.36 12.59 4.08
N CYS A 223 30.12 11.49 4.81
CA CYS A 223 29.42 10.32 4.26
C CYS A 223 27.99 10.64 3.79
N LEU A 224 27.29 11.56 4.50
CA LEU A 224 25.89 11.93 4.23
C LEU A 224 25.68 12.84 3.00
N VAL A 225 26.73 13.36 2.35
CA VAL A 225 26.59 14.22 1.17
C VAL A 225 26.83 13.46 -0.14
N ARG A 226 26.22 13.94 -1.23
CA ARG A 226 26.27 13.27 -2.55
C ARG A 226 27.72 13.10 -3.04
N GLY A 227 28.13 11.85 -3.25
CA GLY A 227 29.50 11.47 -3.65
C GLY A 227 30.52 11.44 -2.49
N GLY A 228 30.09 11.73 -1.26
CA GLY A 228 30.96 11.65 -0.07
C GLY A 228 31.14 10.23 0.45
N HIS A 229 30.19 9.33 0.22
CA HIS A 229 30.30 7.91 0.58
C HIS A 229 31.51 7.23 -0.07
N ASP A 230 31.70 7.41 -1.38
CA ASP A 230 32.86 6.90 -2.13
C ASP A 230 34.20 7.44 -1.58
N ILE A 231 34.22 8.71 -1.15
CA ILE A 231 35.39 9.36 -0.55
C ILE A 231 35.69 8.74 0.83
N ILE A 232 34.67 8.46 1.64
CA ILE A 232 34.83 7.80 2.94
C ILE A 232 35.35 6.37 2.78
N LEU A 233 34.80 5.57 1.86
CA LEU A 233 35.33 4.24 1.58
C LEU A 233 36.78 4.30 1.10
N SER A 234 37.09 5.20 0.15
CA SER A 234 38.46 5.41 -0.34
C SER A 234 39.43 5.84 0.77
N ALA A 235 38.98 6.66 1.72
CA ALA A 235 39.77 7.08 2.88
C ALA A 235 40.01 5.93 3.87
N PHE A 236 39.06 5.00 4.04
CA PHE A 236 39.25 3.80 4.85
C PHE A 236 40.06 2.70 4.14
N ASP A 237 39.99 2.60 2.81
CA ASP A 237 40.90 1.75 2.03
C ASP A 237 42.35 2.29 2.09
N ASN A 238 42.54 3.62 2.11
CA ASN A 238 43.86 4.21 2.39
C ASN A 238 44.28 4.06 3.87
N PHE A 239 43.36 4.18 4.82
CA PHE A 239 43.62 3.91 6.25
C PHE A 239 44.12 2.47 6.43
N LYS A 240 43.46 1.50 5.77
CA LYS A 240 43.86 0.09 5.71
C LYS A 240 45.30 -0.07 5.22
N GLU A 241 45.65 0.53 4.07
CA GLU A 241 47.01 0.44 3.51
C GLU A 241 48.07 1.09 4.42
N VAL A 242 47.76 2.23 5.05
CA VAL A 242 48.71 2.99 5.89
C VAL A 242 48.83 2.42 7.31
N CYS A 243 47.78 1.76 7.82
CA CYS A 243 47.73 1.20 9.18
C CYS A 243 47.98 -0.32 9.24
N GLY A 244 48.15 -0.99 8.09
CA GLY A 244 48.43 -2.43 8.01
C GLY A 244 47.23 -3.35 8.25
N GLU A 245 45.99 -2.87 8.03
CA GLU A 245 44.79 -3.69 8.27
C GLU A 245 44.59 -4.76 7.18
N LYS A 246 44.04 -5.91 7.55
CA LYS A 246 43.69 -7.00 6.62
C LYS A 246 42.36 -6.69 5.91
N SER A 247 41.43 -6.10 6.65
CA SER A 247 40.14 -5.59 6.17
C SER A 247 39.98 -4.13 6.59
N ARG A 248 39.28 -3.33 5.78
CA ARG A 248 38.96 -1.95 6.16
C ARG A 248 38.07 -1.96 7.40
N PHE A 249 38.21 -0.93 8.25
CA PHE A 249 37.52 -0.79 9.55
C PHE A 249 38.00 -1.75 10.67
N GLU A 250 39.07 -2.52 10.49
CA GLU A 250 39.55 -3.50 11.49
C GLU A 250 39.90 -2.84 12.84
N LYS A 251 40.69 -1.75 12.82
CA LYS A 251 41.05 -0.96 14.01
C LYS A 251 39.92 -0.09 14.52
N LEU A 252 38.98 0.32 13.66
CA LEU A 252 37.75 0.99 14.12
C LEU A 252 36.94 0.04 15.03
N MET A 253 36.81 -1.22 14.61
CA MET A 253 36.16 -2.27 15.41
C MET A 253 36.98 -2.72 16.62
N GLU A 254 38.32 -2.66 16.55
CA GLU A 254 39.21 -2.82 17.72
C GLU A 254 38.95 -1.71 18.76
N TYR A 255 39.02 -0.44 18.38
CA TYR A 255 38.79 0.68 19.28
C TYR A 255 37.38 0.67 19.87
N PHE A 256 36.36 0.36 19.06
CA PHE A 256 34.97 0.26 19.53
C PHE A 256 34.78 -0.85 20.59
N ARG A 257 35.57 -1.94 20.53
CA ARG A 257 35.57 -3.02 21.53
C ARG A 257 36.40 -2.74 22.79
N HIS A 258 37.43 -1.90 22.70
CA HIS A 258 38.36 -1.69 23.82
C HIS A 258 38.12 -0.39 24.61
N GLU A 259 37.38 0.57 24.06
CA GLU A 259 37.08 1.84 24.74
C GLU A 259 35.65 1.89 25.35
N GLU A 260 35.12 0.73 25.79
CA GLU A 260 33.79 0.53 26.42
C GLU A 260 33.44 1.56 27.52
N SER A 261 34.44 2.12 28.21
CA SER A 261 34.26 3.17 29.22
C SER A 261 33.82 4.54 28.68
N ASN A 262 33.86 4.78 27.36
CA ASN A 262 33.57 6.10 26.77
C ASN A 262 32.31 6.08 25.89
N ILE A 263 31.16 6.27 26.53
CA ILE A 263 29.84 6.26 25.88
C ILE A 263 29.75 7.22 24.68
N ASP A 264 30.29 8.44 24.76
CA ASP A 264 30.22 9.39 23.64
C ASP A 264 30.97 8.89 22.39
N PHE A 265 32.12 8.22 22.58
CA PHE A 265 32.84 7.56 21.49
C PHE A 265 32.08 6.32 20.97
N MET A 266 31.50 5.50 21.84
CA MET A 266 30.68 4.35 21.42
C MET A 266 29.48 4.78 20.59
N VAL A 267 28.80 5.87 20.98
CA VAL A 267 27.70 6.47 20.22
C VAL A 267 28.19 6.97 18.86
N ALA A 268 29.34 7.64 18.81
CA ALA A 268 29.93 8.12 17.54
C ALA A 268 30.35 6.96 16.60
N CYS A 269 30.91 5.86 17.13
CA CYS A 269 31.16 4.63 16.38
C CYS A 269 29.87 4.07 15.79
N MET A 270 28.85 3.86 16.62
CA MET A 270 27.61 3.23 16.17
C MET A 270 26.84 4.11 15.18
N GLN A 271 26.82 5.43 15.40
CA GLN A 271 26.25 6.40 14.47
C GLN A 271 27.00 6.44 13.13
N PHE A 272 28.33 6.36 13.14
CA PHE A 272 29.13 6.30 11.92
C PHE A 272 28.87 4.99 11.13
N ILE A 273 28.83 3.84 11.81
CA ILE A 273 28.51 2.54 11.18
C ILE A 273 27.10 2.58 10.57
N ASN A 274 26.09 3.06 11.33
CA ASN A 274 24.73 3.27 10.84
C ASN A 274 24.71 4.10 9.55
N ILE A 275 25.47 5.20 9.50
CA ILE A 275 25.53 6.06 8.32
C ILE A 275 26.24 5.37 7.16
N VAL A 276 27.41 4.76 7.35
CA VAL A 276 28.17 4.10 6.27
C VAL A 276 27.39 2.92 5.65
N VAL A 277 26.70 2.12 6.47
CA VAL A 277 25.95 0.95 5.96
C VAL A 277 24.58 1.38 5.42
N HIS A 278 23.83 2.25 6.11
CA HIS A 278 22.42 2.51 5.79
C HIS A 278 22.15 3.73 4.89
N SER A 279 23.14 4.58 4.59
CA SER A 279 23.00 5.65 3.57
C SER A 279 23.12 5.15 2.11
N VAL A 280 23.39 3.87 1.90
CA VAL A 280 23.63 3.29 0.58
C VAL A 280 22.32 2.93 -0.13
N GLU A 281 22.09 3.54 -1.30
CA GLU A 281 20.92 3.28 -2.16
C GLU A 281 20.92 1.87 -2.77
N ASN A 282 22.09 1.28 -3.02
CA ASN A 282 22.23 -0.04 -3.62
C ASN A 282 22.18 -1.14 -2.54
N MET A 283 21.05 -1.85 -2.45
CA MET A 283 20.82 -2.88 -1.43
C MET A 283 21.88 -3.99 -1.42
N ASN A 284 22.39 -4.42 -2.59
CA ASN A 284 23.44 -5.45 -2.65
C ASN A 284 24.76 -4.94 -2.05
N PHE A 285 25.08 -3.66 -2.26
CA PHE A 285 26.28 -3.04 -1.69
C PHE A 285 26.12 -2.74 -0.19
N ARG A 286 24.91 -2.39 0.25
CA ARG A 286 24.56 -2.30 1.68
C ARG A 286 24.70 -3.64 2.40
N VAL A 287 24.20 -4.73 1.81
CA VAL A 287 24.40 -6.11 2.32
C VAL A 287 25.88 -6.47 2.38
N HIS A 288 26.68 -6.08 1.39
CA HIS A 288 28.13 -6.30 1.41
C HIS A 288 28.84 -5.53 2.54
N LEU A 289 28.52 -4.26 2.75
CA LEU A 289 29.07 -3.44 3.85
C LEU A 289 28.64 -3.95 5.22
N GLN A 290 27.38 -4.38 5.37
CA GLN A 290 26.88 -5.06 6.56
C GLN A 290 27.70 -6.32 6.83
N TYR A 291 27.89 -7.16 5.82
CA TYR A 291 28.68 -8.39 5.88
C TYR A 291 30.15 -8.15 6.27
N GLU A 292 30.78 -7.06 5.81
CA GLU A 292 32.13 -6.68 6.27
C GLU A 292 32.17 -6.41 7.78
N PHE A 293 31.20 -5.66 8.32
CA PHE A 293 31.11 -5.42 9.77
C PHE A 293 30.73 -6.69 10.56
N THR A 294 29.84 -7.53 10.05
CA THR A 294 29.57 -8.89 10.57
C THR A 294 30.86 -9.70 10.66
N HIS A 295 31.69 -9.72 9.62
CA HIS A 295 32.96 -10.43 9.59
C HIS A 295 34.03 -9.86 10.53
N LEU A 296 33.98 -8.56 10.82
CA LEU A 296 34.77 -7.93 11.88
C LEU A 296 34.19 -8.19 13.29
N GLY A 297 33.09 -8.93 13.41
CA GLY A 297 32.48 -9.33 14.67
C GLY A 297 31.57 -8.28 15.31
N LEU A 298 30.96 -7.39 14.51
CA LEU A 298 30.03 -6.37 15.02
C LEU A 298 28.82 -7.01 15.73
N ASP A 299 28.10 -7.92 15.06
CA ASP A 299 26.81 -8.41 15.58
C ASP A 299 26.94 -9.16 16.91
N ALA A 300 27.97 -10.00 17.04
CA ALA A 300 28.32 -10.68 18.29
C ALA A 300 28.76 -9.73 19.41
N TYR A 301 29.19 -8.51 19.08
CA TYR A 301 29.50 -7.45 20.03
C TYR A 301 28.24 -6.64 20.39
N LEU A 302 27.38 -6.33 19.42
CA LEU A 302 26.09 -5.68 19.65
C LEU A 302 25.17 -6.53 20.54
N GLU A 303 25.17 -7.85 20.38
CA GLU A 303 24.42 -8.78 21.24
C GLU A 303 24.81 -8.62 22.73
N ARG A 304 26.10 -8.39 23.02
CA ARG A 304 26.60 -8.09 24.37
C ARG A 304 26.14 -6.71 24.85
N LEU A 305 26.13 -5.72 23.95
CA LEU A 305 25.76 -4.33 24.27
C LEU A 305 24.26 -4.07 24.35
N LYS A 306 23.38 -5.03 23.98
CA LYS A 306 21.92 -4.91 24.13
C LYS A 306 21.44 -4.58 25.55
N GLN A 307 22.26 -4.87 26.57
CA GLN A 307 21.97 -4.59 27.99
C GLN A 307 22.72 -3.35 28.52
N THR A 308 23.16 -2.44 27.65
CA THR A 308 23.80 -1.19 28.07
C THR A 308 22.85 -0.27 28.85
N GLU A 309 23.36 0.38 29.90
CA GLU A 309 22.62 1.40 30.66
C GLU A 309 22.46 2.72 29.87
N SER A 310 23.14 2.89 28.74
CA SER A 310 23.09 4.12 27.96
C SER A 310 21.99 4.10 26.90
N GLU A 311 20.87 4.77 27.18
CA GLU A 311 19.77 5.05 26.24
C GLU A 311 20.28 5.59 24.89
N ARG A 312 21.26 6.51 24.89
CA ARG A 312 21.83 7.08 23.65
C ARG A 312 22.51 6.04 22.77
N LEU A 313 23.23 5.10 23.37
CA LEU A 313 23.89 4.01 22.65
C LEU A 313 22.85 2.97 22.23
N GLN A 314 21.90 2.63 23.11
CA GLN A 314 20.81 1.69 22.84
C GLN A 314 19.98 2.13 21.63
N VAL A 315 19.68 3.43 21.48
CA VAL A 315 19.00 3.99 20.29
C VAL A 315 19.82 3.77 19.01
N GLN A 316 21.15 3.93 19.05
CA GLN A 316 21.99 3.67 17.86
C GLN A 316 22.12 2.17 17.54
N ILE A 317 22.15 1.30 18.56
CA ILE A 317 22.15 -0.16 18.37
C ILE A 317 20.80 -0.63 17.80
N GLN A 318 19.68 -0.13 18.33
CA GLN A 318 18.36 -0.47 17.83
C GLN A 318 18.16 0.04 16.39
N ALA A 319 18.58 1.28 16.09
CA ALA A 319 18.55 1.82 14.73
C ALA A 319 19.40 1.02 13.72
N TYR A 320 20.42 0.29 14.18
CA TYR A 320 21.13 -0.69 13.36
C TYR A 320 20.27 -1.93 13.14
N LEU A 321 19.84 -2.59 14.23
CA LEU A 321 19.11 -3.86 14.20
C LEU A 321 17.77 -3.76 13.44
N ASP A 322 17.03 -2.65 13.57
CA ASP A 322 15.80 -2.36 12.82
C ASP A 322 16.03 -2.21 11.30
N ASN A 323 17.29 -2.09 10.87
CA ASN A 323 17.71 -1.84 9.50
C ASN A 323 18.68 -2.91 8.94
N VAL A 324 18.98 -3.97 9.70
CA VAL A 324 19.78 -5.10 9.24
C VAL A 324 19.00 -5.90 8.20
N PHE A 325 19.64 -6.22 7.07
CA PHE A 325 19.11 -7.19 6.12
C PHE A 325 19.43 -8.61 6.60
N ASP A 326 18.44 -9.30 7.15
CA ASP A 326 18.50 -10.75 7.34
C ASP A 326 18.23 -11.45 6.00
N VAL A 327 19.31 -11.73 5.26
CA VAL A 327 19.26 -12.45 3.98
C VAL A 327 18.80 -13.90 4.17
N GLY A 328 18.96 -14.50 5.36
CA GLY A 328 18.46 -15.83 5.67
C GLY A 328 16.94 -15.86 5.76
N SER A 329 16.37 -15.02 6.64
CA SER A 329 14.91 -14.88 6.78
C SER A 329 14.25 -14.50 5.45
N LEU A 330 14.86 -13.60 4.66
CA LEU A 330 14.31 -13.20 3.36
C LEU A 330 14.34 -14.31 2.30
N LEU A 331 15.25 -15.28 2.40
CA LEU A 331 15.25 -16.47 1.55
C LEU A 331 14.21 -17.50 2.02
N GLU A 332 14.12 -17.75 3.33
CA GLU A 332 13.09 -18.63 3.91
C GLU A 332 11.66 -18.11 3.64
N ASP A 333 11.43 -16.80 3.72
CA ASP A 333 10.19 -16.14 3.34
C ASP A 333 9.90 -16.27 1.84
N ALA A 334 10.91 -16.19 0.98
CA ALA A 334 10.76 -16.33 -0.47
C ALA A 334 10.42 -17.77 -0.89
N GLU A 335 11.09 -18.76 -0.29
CA GLU A 335 10.78 -20.18 -0.49
C GLU A 335 9.37 -20.51 0.02
N THR A 336 9.01 -20.04 1.22
CA THR A 336 7.67 -20.20 1.80
C THR A 336 6.60 -19.56 0.93
N LYS A 337 6.85 -18.36 0.39
CA LYS A 337 5.95 -17.67 -0.54
C LYS A 337 5.76 -18.44 -1.84
N ASN A 338 6.81 -19.04 -2.40
CA ASN A 338 6.70 -19.83 -3.63
C ASN A 338 5.84 -21.08 -3.40
N ALA A 339 6.06 -21.82 -2.32
CA ALA A 339 5.24 -22.99 -1.96
C ALA A 339 3.76 -22.61 -1.71
N LEU A 340 3.49 -21.42 -1.16
CA LEU A 340 2.13 -20.90 -1.02
C LEU A 340 1.47 -20.49 -2.34
N LEU A 341 2.25 -20.08 -3.35
CA LEU A 341 1.76 -19.79 -4.70
C LEU A 341 1.44 -21.09 -5.46
N GLU A 342 2.29 -22.12 -5.37
CA GLU A 342 2.03 -23.44 -5.94
C GLU A 342 0.72 -24.03 -5.40
N HIS A 343 0.54 -24.05 -4.08
CA HIS A 343 -0.72 -24.50 -3.45
C HIS A 343 -1.93 -23.60 -3.80
N LEU A 344 -1.71 -22.31 -4.12
CA LEU A 344 -2.80 -21.44 -4.60
C LEU A 344 -3.24 -21.82 -6.02
N GLU A 345 -2.31 -22.17 -6.91
CA GLU A 345 -2.62 -22.67 -8.26
C GLU A 345 -3.35 -24.03 -8.20
N GLU A 346 -2.89 -24.96 -7.36
CA GLU A 346 -3.59 -26.23 -7.11
C GLU A 346 -5.05 -26.02 -6.66
N VAL A 347 -5.27 -25.11 -5.70
CA VAL A 347 -6.62 -24.79 -5.20
C VAL A 347 -7.47 -24.08 -6.26
N GLN A 348 -6.89 -23.20 -7.08
CA GLN A 348 -7.63 -22.56 -8.18
C GLN A 348 -8.07 -23.58 -9.23
N GLU A 349 -7.20 -24.51 -9.61
CA GLU A 349 -7.53 -25.55 -10.60
C GLU A 349 -8.55 -26.55 -10.05
N HIS A 350 -8.45 -26.94 -8.77
CA HIS A 350 -9.50 -27.76 -8.13
C HIS A 350 -10.86 -27.03 -8.07
N ASN A 351 -10.88 -25.71 -7.86
CA ASN A 351 -12.13 -24.92 -7.95
C ASN A 351 -12.67 -24.84 -9.38
N ARG A 352 -11.82 -24.72 -10.41
CA ARG A 352 -12.24 -24.79 -11.83
C ARG A 352 -12.91 -26.13 -12.12
N GLN A 353 -12.32 -27.24 -11.65
CA GLN A 353 -12.86 -28.58 -11.85
C GLN A 353 -14.18 -28.80 -11.09
N LEU A 354 -14.31 -28.28 -9.87
CA LEU A 354 -15.58 -28.31 -9.13
C LEU A 354 -16.68 -27.50 -9.82
N ASN A 355 -16.38 -26.29 -10.31
CA ASN A 355 -17.34 -25.48 -11.05
C ASN A 355 -17.79 -26.16 -12.35
N SER A 356 -16.85 -26.72 -13.12
CA SER A 356 -17.19 -27.45 -14.36
C SER A 356 -18.13 -28.64 -14.11
N ARG A 357 -18.00 -29.31 -12.95
CA ARG A 357 -18.89 -30.41 -12.53
C ARG A 357 -20.22 -29.92 -11.94
N LEU A 358 -20.25 -28.74 -11.34
CA LEU A 358 -21.48 -28.10 -10.89
C LEU A 358 -22.34 -27.71 -12.09
N GLU A 359 -21.77 -27.02 -13.09
CA GLU A 359 -22.47 -26.68 -14.34
C GLU A 359 -22.97 -27.93 -15.09
N GLU A 360 -22.23 -29.04 -15.04
CA GLU A 360 -22.64 -30.32 -15.63
C GLU A 360 -23.86 -30.89 -14.91
N SER A 361 -23.84 -30.92 -13.57
CA SER A 361 -24.99 -31.34 -12.75
C SER A 361 -26.18 -30.38 -12.84
N GLU A 362 -25.97 -29.09 -13.12
CA GLU A 362 -27.03 -28.11 -13.36
C GLU A 362 -27.70 -28.37 -14.71
N ARG A 363 -26.92 -28.60 -15.78
CA ARG A 363 -27.44 -29.00 -17.10
C ARG A 363 -28.23 -30.30 -17.05
N GLU A 364 -27.73 -31.34 -16.38
CA GLU A 364 -28.48 -32.59 -16.14
C GLU A 364 -29.80 -32.35 -15.39
N GLY A 365 -29.81 -31.38 -14.47
CA GLY A 365 -31.01 -30.94 -13.75
C GLY A 365 -32.03 -30.26 -14.68
N GLU A 366 -31.59 -29.29 -15.47
CA GLU A 366 -32.43 -28.54 -16.43
C GLU A 366 -33.05 -29.45 -17.49
N GLU A 367 -32.27 -30.36 -18.09
CA GLU A 367 -32.78 -31.34 -19.06
C GLU A 367 -33.89 -32.21 -18.44
N LYS A 368 -33.71 -32.62 -17.18
CA LYS A 368 -34.65 -33.46 -16.45
C LYS A 368 -35.91 -32.72 -16.02
N VAL A 369 -35.81 -31.44 -15.68
CA VAL A 369 -36.97 -30.56 -15.46
C VAL A 369 -37.76 -30.40 -16.75
N CYS A 370 -37.10 -30.07 -17.86
CA CYS A 370 -37.75 -29.94 -19.17
C CYS A 370 -38.47 -31.23 -19.61
N GLU A 371 -37.89 -32.39 -19.32
CA GLU A 371 -38.53 -33.68 -19.60
C GLU A 371 -39.76 -33.97 -18.72
N LEU A 372 -39.69 -33.64 -17.42
CA LEU A 372 -40.85 -33.73 -16.52
C LEU A 372 -41.97 -32.75 -16.90
N GLU A 373 -41.64 -31.55 -17.37
CA GLU A 373 -42.62 -30.58 -17.89
C GLU A 373 -43.35 -31.10 -19.14
N LYS A 374 -42.63 -31.69 -20.10
CA LYS A 374 -43.24 -32.34 -21.28
C LYS A 374 -44.23 -33.43 -20.87
N GLN A 375 -43.85 -34.28 -19.91
CA GLN A 375 -44.69 -35.35 -19.40
C GLN A 375 -45.94 -34.81 -18.70
N LEU A 376 -45.78 -33.79 -17.83
CA LEU A 376 -46.90 -33.10 -17.18
C LEU A 376 -47.87 -32.47 -18.18
N ILE A 377 -47.37 -31.80 -19.23
CA ILE A 377 -48.17 -31.23 -20.31
C ILE A 377 -48.94 -32.33 -21.07
N GLN A 378 -48.31 -33.47 -21.34
CA GLN A 378 -48.94 -34.59 -22.03
C GLN A 378 -50.08 -35.21 -21.19
N THR A 379 -49.81 -35.56 -19.92
CA THR A 379 -50.85 -36.09 -19.02
C THR A 379 -51.98 -35.08 -18.78
N THR A 380 -51.69 -33.78 -18.76
CA THR A 380 -52.72 -32.73 -18.63
C THR A 380 -53.67 -32.70 -19.83
N LYS A 381 -53.15 -32.88 -21.06
CA LYS A 381 -53.97 -33.00 -22.27
C LYS A 381 -54.85 -34.25 -22.24
N GLU A 382 -54.28 -35.39 -21.85
CA GLU A 382 -55.02 -36.65 -21.72
C GLU A 382 -56.18 -36.53 -20.70
N VAL A 383 -55.92 -35.90 -19.56
CA VAL A 383 -56.93 -35.61 -18.53
C VAL A 383 -58.04 -34.70 -19.07
N GLU A 384 -57.74 -33.67 -19.85
CA GLU A 384 -58.78 -32.77 -20.38
C GLU A 384 -59.60 -33.44 -21.51
N ILE A 385 -58.99 -34.30 -22.33
CA ILE A 385 -59.70 -35.14 -23.32
C ILE A 385 -60.68 -36.09 -22.60
N LEU A 386 -60.25 -36.73 -21.50
CA LEU A 386 -61.10 -37.60 -20.69
C LEU A 386 -62.25 -36.82 -20.02
N LYS A 387 -62.02 -35.58 -19.57
CA LYS A 387 -63.09 -34.71 -19.07
C LYS A 387 -64.10 -34.37 -20.16
N GLU A 388 -63.67 -34.10 -21.39
CA GLU A 388 -64.60 -33.78 -22.49
C GLU A 388 -65.47 -34.99 -22.85
N SER A 389 -64.87 -36.18 -22.99
CA SER A 389 -65.63 -37.41 -23.22
C SER A 389 -66.60 -37.73 -22.08
N LEU A 390 -66.26 -37.40 -20.83
CA LEU A 390 -67.16 -37.48 -19.69
C LEU A 390 -68.29 -36.42 -19.75
N ARG A 391 -67.98 -35.17 -20.15
CA ARG A 391 -68.99 -34.12 -20.38
C ARG A 391 -70.00 -34.56 -21.44
N GLU A 392 -69.53 -35.02 -22.60
CA GLU A 392 -70.38 -35.56 -23.68
C GLU A 392 -71.24 -36.72 -23.20
N SER A 393 -70.66 -37.66 -22.45
CA SER A 393 -71.39 -38.82 -21.88
C SER A 393 -72.48 -38.38 -20.91
N CYS A 394 -72.20 -37.43 -20.01
CA CYS A 394 -73.18 -36.87 -19.09
C CYS A 394 -74.29 -36.10 -19.82
N SER A 395 -73.97 -35.35 -20.89
CA SER A 395 -74.98 -34.70 -21.74
C SER A 395 -75.87 -35.72 -22.45
N GLN A 396 -75.31 -36.81 -23.00
CA GLN A 396 -76.09 -37.89 -23.60
C GLN A 396 -77.04 -38.56 -22.59
N VAL A 397 -76.55 -38.87 -21.38
CA VAL A 397 -77.38 -39.41 -20.29
C VAL A 397 -78.49 -38.43 -19.90
N THR A 398 -78.20 -37.13 -19.83
CA THR A 398 -79.20 -36.10 -19.50
C THR A 398 -80.31 -36.02 -20.54
N VAL A 399 -79.95 -36.05 -21.84
CA VAL A 399 -80.92 -36.06 -22.95
C VAL A 399 -81.77 -37.34 -22.94
N LEU A 400 -81.17 -38.50 -22.65
CA LEU A 400 -81.91 -39.76 -22.53
C LEU A 400 -82.90 -39.72 -21.35
N GLN A 401 -82.48 -39.23 -20.18
CA GLN A 401 -83.36 -39.06 -19.01
C GLN A 401 -84.50 -38.07 -19.27
N GLN A 402 -84.25 -36.96 -19.96
CA GLN A 402 -85.32 -36.02 -20.34
C GLN A 402 -86.32 -36.69 -21.29
N ARG A 403 -85.84 -37.38 -22.33
CA ARG A 403 -86.69 -38.10 -23.29
C ARG A 403 -87.46 -39.26 -22.64
N GLU A 404 -86.94 -39.83 -21.56
CA GLU A 404 -87.63 -40.85 -20.76
C GLU A 404 -88.76 -40.23 -19.92
N ARG A 405 -88.51 -39.10 -19.23
CA ARG A 405 -89.55 -38.33 -18.52
C ARG A 405 -90.65 -37.81 -19.45
N GLU A 406 -90.30 -37.33 -20.65
CA GLU A 406 -91.27 -36.90 -21.65
C GLU A 406 -92.20 -38.06 -22.06
N LYS A 407 -91.65 -39.26 -22.30
CA LYS A 407 -92.44 -40.48 -22.55
C LYS A 407 -93.21 -40.97 -21.32
N GLU A 408 -92.77 -40.67 -20.11
CA GLU A 408 -93.51 -41.01 -18.87
C GLU A 408 -94.73 -40.11 -18.72
N LEU A 409 -94.55 -38.79 -18.85
CA LEU A 409 -95.62 -37.78 -18.87
C LEU A 409 -96.61 -38.00 -20.04
N GLU A 410 -96.14 -38.46 -21.19
CA GLU A 410 -97.01 -38.80 -22.33
C GLU A 410 -97.90 -40.01 -22.03
N ARG A 411 -97.34 -41.08 -21.45
CA ARG A 411 -98.12 -42.25 -20.99
C ARG A 411 -99.04 -41.91 -19.82
N GLU A 412 -98.67 -40.98 -18.95
CA GLU A 412 -99.53 -40.50 -17.87
C GLU A 412 -100.74 -39.75 -18.42
N ARG A 413 -100.53 -38.81 -19.36
CA ARG A 413 -101.60 -38.11 -20.09
C ARG A 413 -102.45 -39.05 -20.95
N GLU A 414 -101.91 -40.17 -21.42
CA GLU A 414 -102.68 -41.21 -22.12
C GLU A 414 -103.60 -41.97 -21.16
N ARG A 415 -103.07 -42.42 -20.00
CA ARG A 415 -103.86 -43.05 -18.92
C ARG A 415 -104.91 -42.12 -18.33
N GLU A 416 -104.65 -40.81 -18.27
CA GLU A 416 -105.61 -39.80 -17.81
C GLU A 416 -106.79 -39.69 -18.78
N ARG A 417 -106.52 -39.55 -20.09
CA ARG A 417 -107.56 -39.59 -21.13
C ARG A 417 -108.32 -40.91 -21.20
N GLU A 418 -107.67 -42.03 -20.90
CA GLU A 418 -108.31 -43.34 -20.80
C GLU A 418 -109.27 -43.40 -19.60
N ARG A 419 -108.84 -42.92 -18.43
CA ARG A 419 -109.69 -42.81 -17.23
C ARG A 419 -110.90 -41.90 -17.44
N ASP A 420 -110.75 -40.81 -18.18
CA ASP A 420 -111.89 -39.92 -18.48
C ASP A 420 -112.86 -40.56 -19.49
N ARG A 421 -112.38 -41.29 -20.49
CA ARG A 421 -113.26 -42.12 -21.36
C ARG A 421 -113.99 -43.22 -20.59
N ASP A 422 -113.31 -43.85 -19.64
CA ASP A 422 -113.91 -44.86 -18.75
C ASP A 422 -114.98 -44.22 -17.85
N ARG A 423 -114.75 -43.01 -17.32
CA ARG A 423 -115.74 -42.22 -16.56
C ARG A 423 -116.98 -41.89 -17.40
N ASP A 424 -116.79 -41.38 -18.63
CA ASP A 424 -117.90 -41.06 -19.54
C ASP A 424 -118.73 -42.32 -19.87
N ARG A 425 -118.06 -43.45 -20.10
CA ARG A 425 -118.73 -44.74 -20.33
C ARG A 425 -119.47 -45.22 -19.08
N ASP A 426 -118.86 -45.18 -17.90
CA ASP A 426 -119.48 -45.57 -16.63
C ASP A 426 -120.69 -44.69 -16.29
N GLN A 427 -120.61 -43.39 -16.55
CA GLN A 427 -121.73 -42.45 -16.38
C GLN A 427 -122.86 -42.78 -17.36
N SER A 428 -122.55 -43.14 -18.61
CA SER A 428 -123.52 -43.60 -19.60
C SER A 428 -124.18 -44.94 -19.22
N VAL A 429 -123.42 -45.90 -18.71
CA VAL A 429 -123.93 -47.20 -18.24
C VAL A 429 -124.82 -47.05 -17.01
N ARG A 430 -124.44 -46.20 -16.05
CA ARG A 430 -125.29 -45.89 -14.88
C ARG A 430 -126.59 -45.21 -15.29
N ALA A 431 -126.56 -44.30 -16.27
CA ALA A 431 -127.77 -43.68 -16.80
C ALA A 431 -128.74 -44.68 -17.46
N LEU A 432 -128.23 -45.76 -18.08
CA LEU A 432 -129.07 -46.88 -18.55
C LEU A 432 -129.65 -47.69 -17.38
N ALA A 433 -128.82 -48.07 -16.41
CA ALA A 433 -129.25 -48.89 -15.27
C ALA A 433 -130.31 -48.17 -14.40
N ASP A 434 -130.15 -46.87 -14.20
CA ASP A 434 -131.14 -46.01 -13.53
C ASP A 434 -132.48 -45.98 -14.26
N LEU A 435 -132.48 -46.11 -15.59
CA LEU A 435 -133.68 -46.13 -16.42
C LEU A 435 -134.38 -47.49 -16.35
N GLU A 436 -133.63 -48.60 -16.45
CA GLU A 436 -134.16 -49.96 -16.25
C GLU A 436 -134.75 -50.15 -14.85
N GLN A 437 -134.05 -49.67 -13.80
CA GLN A 437 -134.54 -49.75 -12.42
C GLN A 437 -135.82 -48.92 -12.21
N LYS A 438 -135.94 -47.76 -12.86
CA LYS A 438 -137.17 -46.94 -12.81
C LYS A 438 -138.34 -47.61 -13.56
N VAL A 439 -138.09 -48.30 -14.67
CA VAL A 439 -139.12 -49.12 -15.35
C VAL A 439 -139.57 -50.27 -14.45
N GLN A 440 -138.62 -51.01 -13.84
CA GLN A 440 -138.93 -52.13 -12.93
C GLN A 440 -139.73 -51.67 -11.70
N GLY A 441 -139.34 -50.55 -11.07
CA GLY A 441 -140.05 -50.00 -9.91
C GLY A 441 -141.48 -49.53 -10.21
N LEU A 442 -141.76 -49.07 -11.44
CA LEU A 442 -143.10 -48.69 -11.87
C LEU A 442 -144.03 -49.91 -12.10
N VAL A 443 -143.46 -51.07 -12.44
CA VAL A 443 -144.19 -52.34 -12.50
C VAL A 443 -144.53 -52.84 -11.08
N GLU A 444 -143.56 -52.81 -10.16
CA GLU A 444 -143.75 -53.30 -8.78
C GLU A 444 -144.69 -52.42 -7.95
N LEU A 445 -144.76 -51.11 -8.21
CA LEU A 445 -145.68 -50.18 -7.54
C LEU A 445 -147.11 -50.17 -8.12
N GLY A 446 -147.43 -51.04 -9.09
CA GLY A 446 -148.81 -51.41 -9.42
C GLY A 446 -149.67 -50.34 -10.12
N LEU A 447 -149.12 -49.17 -10.45
CA LEU A 447 -149.76 -48.17 -11.32
C LEU A 447 -149.88 -48.64 -12.78
N VAL A 448 -149.18 -49.73 -13.14
CA VAL A 448 -148.94 -50.19 -14.51
C VAL A 448 -149.04 -51.72 -14.52
N ARG A 449 -150.17 -52.29 -14.98
CA ARG A 449 -150.41 -53.75 -15.08
C ARG A 449 -150.55 -54.24 -16.53
N THR A 450 -149.74 -55.24 -16.89
CA THR A 450 -149.77 -55.95 -18.19
C THR A 450 -150.54 -57.27 -18.10
N GLU A 451 -151.36 -57.60 -19.10
CA GLU A 451 -151.80 -58.99 -19.37
C GLU A 451 -151.63 -59.38 -20.85
N ARG A 452 -151.45 -60.69 -21.11
CA ARG A 452 -150.87 -61.26 -22.34
C ARG A 452 -151.90 -61.75 -23.35
N SER A 453 -151.49 -61.87 -24.61
CA SER A 453 -152.12 -62.79 -25.57
C SER A 453 -151.10 -63.63 -26.36
N VAL A 454 -151.57 -64.70 -27.01
CA VAL A 454 -150.78 -65.85 -27.51
C VAL A 454 -150.11 -65.62 -28.87
N LEU A 455 -149.90 -64.34 -29.24
CA LEU A 455 -148.94 -63.93 -30.28
C LEU A 455 -147.79 -63.07 -29.72
N GLY A 456 -147.72 -62.91 -28.39
CA GLY A 456 -146.60 -62.29 -27.66
C GLY A 456 -146.83 -60.84 -27.21
N THR A 457 -147.86 -60.17 -27.70
CA THR A 457 -148.14 -58.75 -27.40
C THR A 457 -148.83 -58.51 -26.05
N LEU A 458 -148.60 -57.29 -25.53
CA LEU A 458 -148.82 -56.80 -24.18
C LEU A 458 -148.97 -55.26 -24.25
N ASP A 459 -149.81 -54.63 -23.41
CA ASP A 459 -150.09 -53.17 -23.46
C ASP A 459 -150.50 -52.58 -22.07
N ILE A 460 -150.20 -51.29 -21.79
CA ILE A 460 -150.53 -50.58 -20.51
C ILE A 460 -150.48 -49.03 -20.64
N HIS A 461 -151.26 -48.30 -19.80
CA HIS A 461 -151.22 -46.83 -19.64
C HIS A 461 -151.19 -46.34 -18.16
N VAL A 462 -150.66 -45.13 -17.89
CA VAL A 462 -151.01 -44.22 -16.75
C VAL A 462 -150.54 -42.75 -17.00
N VAL A 463 -150.82 -41.79 -16.10
CA VAL A 463 -151.04 -40.32 -16.36
C VAL A 463 -150.08 -39.35 -15.56
N PRO A 464 -149.80 -38.08 -15.98
CA PRO A 464 -148.66 -37.25 -15.47
C PRO A 464 -148.98 -35.88 -14.75
N VAL A 465 -147.98 -35.29 -14.02
CA VAL A 465 -147.93 -33.89 -13.45
C VAL A 465 -146.43 -33.36 -13.38
N THR A 466 -146.16 -32.08 -13.04
CA THR A 466 -144.94 -31.27 -13.43
C THR A 466 -144.44 -30.22 -12.37
N ILE A 467 -143.16 -29.68 -12.43
CA ILE A 467 -142.67 -28.25 -12.17
C ILE A 467 -141.32 -27.95 -11.37
N ILE A 468 -140.31 -27.33 -12.05
CA ILE A 468 -139.37 -26.14 -11.79
C ILE A 468 -138.45 -25.91 -10.51
N GLY A 469 -137.17 -25.41 -10.68
CA GLY A 469 -136.58 -24.32 -9.80
C GLY A 469 -135.04 -24.03 -9.53
N GLN A 470 -134.37 -23.15 -10.33
CA GLN A 470 -133.39 -22.04 -9.98
C GLN A 470 -131.87 -22.17 -9.47
N GLN A 471 -131.20 -21.03 -9.13
CA GLN A 471 -129.74 -20.63 -9.34
C GLN A 471 -129.04 -19.86 -8.14
N ALA A 472 -127.69 -19.62 -8.13
CA ALA A 472 -126.92 -18.55 -7.35
C ALA A 472 -125.39 -18.35 -7.78
N GLU A 473 -124.57 -17.47 -7.10
CA GLU A 473 -123.39 -16.71 -7.69
C GLU A 473 -122.27 -16.18 -6.68
N THR A 474 -121.19 -15.46 -7.14
CA THR A 474 -120.20 -14.49 -6.46
C THR A 474 -118.84 -14.93 -5.80
N THR A 475 -117.74 -14.14 -5.49
CA THR A 475 -116.92 -12.98 -6.06
C THR A 475 -115.54 -12.70 -5.29
N HIS A 476 -114.59 -11.86 -5.83
CA HIS A 476 -113.46 -11.04 -5.18
C HIS A 476 -112.14 -11.72 -4.61
N ASP A 477 -110.92 -11.13 -4.33
CA ASP A 477 -110.20 -9.80 -4.51
C ASP A 477 -108.60 -9.85 -4.57
N VAL A 478 -107.80 -8.83 -4.11
CA VAL A 478 -106.29 -8.60 -4.28
C VAL A 478 -105.50 -8.36 -2.91
N PRO A 479 -104.31 -7.65 -2.66
CA PRO A 479 -103.39 -6.68 -3.35
C PRO A 479 -101.80 -6.90 -3.21
N GLN A 480 -100.94 -5.89 -2.80
CA GLN A 480 -99.42 -5.88 -2.82
C GLN A 480 -98.71 -5.06 -1.66
N THR A 481 -97.39 -5.27 -1.31
CA THR A 481 -96.34 -4.25 -0.89
C THR A 481 -94.88 -4.79 -0.58
N GLU A 482 -93.89 -3.89 -0.30
CA GLU A 482 -92.42 -4.10 -0.07
C GLU A 482 -91.90 -3.75 1.37
N ILE A 483 -90.68 -4.20 1.81
CA ILE A 483 -89.81 -3.61 2.90
C ILE A 483 -88.27 -3.91 2.66
N ASN A 484 -87.32 -3.19 3.31
CA ASN A 484 -85.86 -3.08 3.03
C ASN A 484 -84.86 -3.34 4.23
N ALA A 485 -83.65 -3.86 3.92
CA ALA A 485 -82.30 -3.67 4.59
C ALA A 485 -82.11 -3.94 6.13
N VAL A 486 -80.98 -3.75 6.87
CA VAL A 486 -79.60 -3.15 6.71
C VAL A 486 -78.57 -3.78 7.71
N ALA A 487 -77.26 -3.96 7.36
CA ALA A 487 -75.99 -3.74 8.17
C ALA A 487 -74.81 -4.71 7.79
N ASN A 488 -73.59 -4.30 7.38
CA ASN A 488 -72.42 -3.62 8.04
C ASN A 488 -71.57 -4.51 9.00
N THR A 489 -70.21 -4.57 8.97
CA THR A 489 -69.14 -3.61 8.54
C THR A 489 -67.81 -4.25 8.02
N ASN A 490 -66.95 -3.39 7.42
CA ASN A 490 -65.47 -3.41 7.33
C ASN A 490 -64.70 -4.15 6.19
N SER A 491 -63.52 -3.59 5.90
CA SER A 491 -62.68 -3.67 4.67
C SER A 491 -61.17 -3.88 5.07
N PRO A 492 -60.10 -3.75 4.22
CA PRO A 492 -60.01 -3.25 2.83
C PRO A 492 -58.99 -3.88 1.83
N ALA A 493 -59.13 -3.44 0.57
CA ALA A 493 -58.10 -3.12 -0.44
C ALA A 493 -57.15 -4.18 -1.07
N SER A 494 -57.23 -4.30 -2.41
CA SER A 494 -56.08 -4.25 -3.34
C SER A 494 -56.53 -4.10 -4.80
N PRO A 495 -56.12 -3.01 -5.51
CA PRO A 495 -56.24 -2.96 -6.97
C PRO A 495 -55.03 -2.32 -7.70
N ALA A 496 -54.54 -2.96 -8.77
CA ALA A 496 -54.02 -2.32 -10.00
C ALA A 496 -53.48 -3.38 -10.97
N ALA A 497 -53.49 -3.08 -12.28
CA ALA A 497 -52.83 -3.89 -13.32
C ALA A 497 -51.51 -3.24 -13.73
N THR A 498 -50.60 -4.03 -14.34
CA THR A 498 -49.42 -3.49 -15.04
C THR A 498 -49.06 -4.38 -16.23
N GLN A 499 -48.48 -3.79 -17.27
CA GLN A 499 -48.10 -4.47 -18.51
C GLN A 499 -46.75 -5.19 -18.37
N GLY A 500 -46.50 -6.20 -19.21
CA GLY A 500 -45.29 -7.03 -19.15
C GLY A 500 -44.03 -6.36 -19.70
N THR A 501 -42.87 -6.82 -19.22
CA THR A 501 -41.53 -6.50 -19.73
C THR A 501 -40.65 -7.76 -19.71
N GLN A 502 -39.61 -7.81 -20.54
CA GLN A 502 -38.66 -8.93 -20.63
C GLN A 502 -37.56 -8.82 -19.56
N PRO A 503 -36.95 -9.95 -19.12
CA PRO A 503 -35.73 -9.90 -18.32
C PRO A 503 -34.51 -9.42 -19.16
N PRO A 504 -33.57 -8.66 -18.57
CA PRO A 504 -32.33 -8.24 -19.22
C PRO A 504 -31.24 -9.34 -19.20
N PRO A 505 -30.21 -9.24 -20.07
CA PRO A 505 -29.07 -10.17 -20.09
C PRO A 505 -28.08 -9.93 -18.93
N PRO A 506 -27.24 -10.94 -18.58
CA PRO A 506 -26.23 -10.82 -17.53
C PRO A 506 -25.04 -9.92 -17.94
N PRO A 507 -24.29 -9.35 -16.97
CA PRO A 507 -23.13 -8.49 -17.23
C PRO A 507 -21.87 -9.30 -17.62
N PRO A 508 -20.94 -8.70 -18.38
CA PRO A 508 -19.65 -9.32 -18.71
C PRO A 508 -18.66 -9.30 -17.54
N LEU A 509 -17.74 -10.27 -17.51
CA LEU A 509 -16.65 -10.36 -16.54
C LEU A 509 -15.59 -9.24 -16.76
N PRO A 510 -14.93 -8.76 -15.69
CA PRO A 510 -13.85 -7.78 -15.81
C PRO A 510 -12.56 -8.41 -16.40
N PRO A 511 -11.76 -7.63 -17.16
CA PRO A 511 -10.45 -8.08 -17.64
C PRO A 511 -9.42 -8.18 -16.51
N PRO A 512 -8.35 -8.99 -16.67
CA PRO A 512 -7.26 -9.07 -15.69
C PRO A 512 -6.51 -7.74 -15.57
N ALA A 513 -6.02 -7.43 -14.37
CA ALA A 513 -5.31 -6.19 -14.08
C ALA A 513 -3.96 -6.10 -14.84
N PRO A 514 -3.57 -4.90 -15.33
CA PRO A 514 -2.24 -4.70 -15.91
C PRO A 514 -1.15 -4.78 -14.82
N ALA A 515 0.00 -5.35 -15.18
CA ALA A 515 1.17 -5.38 -14.31
C ALA A 515 1.68 -3.95 -14.00
N PRO A 516 2.27 -3.71 -12.81
CA PRO A 516 2.77 -2.39 -12.43
C PRO A 516 3.91 -1.93 -13.35
N PRO A 517 3.97 -0.62 -13.70
CA PRO A 517 5.07 -0.08 -14.51
C PRO A 517 6.39 -0.08 -13.73
N PRO A 518 7.55 -0.25 -14.40
CA PRO A 518 8.86 -0.13 -13.75
C PRO A 518 9.11 1.31 -13.25
N PRO A 519 9.94 1.49 -12.20
CA PRO A 519 10.23 2.80 -11.63
C PRO A 519 10.94 3.73 -12.64
N PRO A 520 10.68 5.05 -12.58
CA PRO A 520 11.28 6.01 -13.51
C PRO A 520 12.78 6.21 -13.23
N PRO A 521 13.61 6.48 -14.26
CA PRO A 521 15.02 6.80 -14.08
C PRO A 521 15.21 8.19 -13.41
N PRO A 522 16.32 8.41 -12.69
CA PRO A 522 16.58 9.67 -11.99
C PRO A 522 16.80 10.84 -12.96
N PRO A 523 16.45 12.09 -12.56
CA PRO A 523 16.50 13.25 -13.43
C PRO A 523 17.94 13.72 -13.74
N PRO A 524 18.18 14.29 -14.94
CA PRO A 524 19.47 14.90 -15.28
C PRO A 524 19.75 16.17 -14.47
N PRO A 525 21.03 16.54 -14.25
CA PRO A 525 21.40 17.76 -13.53
C PRO A 525 21.03 19.04 -14.32
N PRO A 526 20.78 20.17 -13.63
CA PRO A 526 20.36 21.42 -14.26
C PRO A 526 21.48 22.08 -15.08
N PRO A 527 21.16 22.82 -16.16
CA PRO A 527 22.15 23.47 -17.01
C PRO A 527 22.76 24.71 -16.35
N GLY A 528 23.97 24.58 -15.82
CA GLY A 528 24.80 25.71 -15.40
C GLY A 528 25.46 26.40 -16.60
N CYS A 529 25.45 27.74 -16.62
CA CYS A 529 26.04 28.52 -17.71
C CYS A 529 27.57 28.32 -17.81
N GLY A 530 28.04 27.81 -18.95
CA GLY A 530 29.47 27.80 -19.27
C GLY A 530 29.98 29.21 -19.63
N PRO A 531 31.27 29.52 -19.37
CA PRO A 531 31.90 30.75 -19.85
C PRO A 531 32.02 30.75 -21.39
N PRO A 532 32.19 31.94 -22.03
CA PRO A 532 32.30 32.03 -23.48
C PRO A 532 33.55 31.31 -24.03
N PRO A 533 33.50 30.78 -25.26
CA PRO A 533 34.59 29.99 -25.83
C PRO A 533 35.84 30.85 -26.08
N GLY A 534 36.98 30.41 -25.54
CA GLY A 534 38.29 30.97 -25.86
C GLY A 534 38.73 30.64 -27.30
N PRO A 535 39.66 31.42 -27.88
CA PRO A 535 40.17 31.17 -29.23
C PRO A 535 40.98 29.86 -29.31
N PRO A 536 40.99 29.18 -30.47
CA PRO A 536 41.73 27.93 -30.63
C PRO A 536 43.26 28.16 -30.60
N PRO A 537 44.04 27.28 -29.96
CA PRO A 537 45.50 27.36 -29.95
C PRO A 537 46.10 26.99 -31.33
N PRO A 538 47.27 27.56 -31.70
CA PRO A 538 47.91 27.30 -32.99
C PRO A 538 48.60 25.92 -33.04
N PRO A 539 48.70 25.28 -34.21
CA PRO A 539 49.43 24.03 -34.37
C PRO A 539 50.95 24.27 -34.43
N LEU A 540 51.72 23.46 -33.71
CA LEU A 540 53.17 23.31 -33.90
C LEU A 540 53.57 21.82 -34.05
N PRO A 541 54.71 21.50 -34.70
CA PRO A 541 54.89 20.19 -35.33
C PRO A 541 56.06 19.34 -34.79
N GLY A 542 55.94 18.01 -34.91
CA GLY A 542 57.06 17.21 -35.42
C GLY A 542 58.00 16.46 -34.46
N ALA A 543 57.47 15.54 -33.63
CA ALA A 543 58.16 14.29 -33.21
C ALA A 543 59.48 14.44 -32.38
N PRO A 544 60.20 13.35 -31.99
CA PRO A 544 59.83 11.92 -31.94
C PRO A 544 60.08 11.22 -30.56
N GLY A 545 59.41 10.08 -30.32
CA GLY A 545 60.07 8.89 -29.74
C GLY A 545 59.86 8.52 -28.26
N ALA A 546 59.02 7.49 -28.05
CA ALA A 546 59.06 6.45 -26.99
C ALA A 546 58.82 6.84 -25.50
N PRO A 547 58.48 5.86 -24.61
CA PRO A 547 58.00 4.49 -24.86
C PRO A 547 56.54 4.26 -24.35
N THR A 548 55.83 3.29 -24.92
CA THR A 548 54.51 2.85 -24.45
C THR A 548 54.59 1.75 -23.38
N PRO A 549 53.85 1.86 -22.25
CA PRO A 549 53.49 0.70 -21.44
C PRO A 549 52.40 -0.11 -22.15
N ALA A 550 52.59 -1.42 -22.29
CA ALA A 550 51.60 -2.29 -22.93
C ALA A 550 50.66 -2.94 -21.89
N THR A 551 49.46 -2.37 -21.75
CA THR A 551 48.29 -3.04 -21.14
C THR A 551 47.15 -3.00 -22.16
N GLY A 552 46.99 -4.09 -22.91
CA GLY A 552 46.21 -4.09 -24.14
C GLY A 552 44.73 -4.38 -23.94
N VAL A 553 43.88 -3.37 -24.16
CA VAL A 553 42.51 -3.58 -24.65
C VAL A 553 42.50 -3.15 -26.12
N LYS A 554 42.34 -4.11 -27.04
CA LYS A 554 42.18 -3.78 -28.47
C LYS A 554 40.86 -3.01 -28.64
N SER A 555 40.88 -1.86 -29.31
CA SER A 555 39.65 -1.16 -29.72
C SER A 555 38.93 -1.98 -30.80
N ARG A 556 38.02 -2.87 -30.41
CA ARG A 556 37.20 -3.68 -31.33
C ARG A 556 36.41 -2.76 -32.27
N LYS A 557 36.32 -3.13 -33.54
CA LYS A 557 35.60 -2.36 -34.57
C LYS A 557 34.12 -2.76 -34.61
N PRO A 558 33.18 -1.84 -34.85
CA PRO A 558 31.78 -2.20 -35.08
C PRO A 558 31.66 -3.13 -36.31
N ILE A 559 31.00 -4.26 -36.13
CA ILE A 559 30.64 -5.19 -37.20
C ILE A 559 29.57 -4.53 -38.08
N GLN A 560 29.74 -4.61 -39.40
CA GLN A 560 28.76 -4.12 -40.36
C GLN A 560 27.85 -5.29 -40.76
N THR A 561 26.56 -5.20 -40.42
CA THR A 561 25.56 -6.20 -40.82
C THR A 561 24.99 -5.87 -42.21
N LYS A 562 24.65 -6.89 -42.98
CA LYS A 562 24.05 -6.81 -44.31
C LYS A 562 22.59 -6.34 -44.26
N TYR A 563 21.87 -6.71 -43.19
CA TYR A 563 20.51 -6.27 -42.91
C TYR A 563 20.44 -5.50 -41.59
N ARG A 564 19.39 -4.68 -41.45
CA ARG A 564 19.07 -4.00 -40.18
C ARG A 564 18.51 -5.01 -39.18
N MET A 565 19.32 -5.37 -38.19
CA MET A 565 18.98 -6.32 -37.13
C MET A 565 18.10 -5.70 -36.02
N PRO A 566 17.37 -6.53 -35.23
CA PRO A 566 16.69 -6.09 -34.03
C PRO A 566 17.71 -5.62 -32.98
N LEU A 567 17.33 -4.62 -32.18
CA LEU A 567 18.17 -4.13 -31.09
C LEU A 567 18.10 -5.09 -29.90
N PHE A 568 19.21 -5.77 -29.60
CA PHE A 568 19.34 -6.56 -28.38
C PHE A 568 19.68 -5.62 -27.22
N ASN A 569 18.70 -5.38 -26.34
CA ASN A 569 18.79 -4.42 -25.24
C ASN A 569 19.58 -4.98 -24.02
N TRP A 570 20.76 -5.56 -24.28
CA TRP A 570 21.66 -6.02 -23.22
C TRP A 570 22.30 -4.85 -22.46
N GLN A 571 22.64 -5.08 -21.18
CA GLN A 571 23.38 -4.12 -20.38
C GLN A 571 24.88 -4.34 -20.58
N ALA A 572 25.44 -3.74 -21.63
CA ALA A 572 26.85 -3.88 -21.97
C ALA A 572 27.77 -3.23 -20.92
N LEU A 573 28.81 -3.94 -20.51
CA LEU A 573 29.90 -3.40 -19.70
C LEU A 573 30.69 -2.34 -20.51
N LYS A 574 31.08 -1.24 -19.85
CA LYS A 574 31.98 -0.26 -20.47
C LYS A 574 33.40 -0.83 -20.55
N ALA A 575 34.23 -0.34 -21.47
CA ALA A 575 35.57 -0.88 -21.73
C ALA A 575 36.47 -0.84 -20.48
N GLU A 576 36.29 0.14 -19.61
CA GLU A 576 37.02 0.31 -18.35
C GLU A 576 36.62 -0.75 -17.30
N GLN A 577 35.43 -1.33 -17.42
CA GLN A 577 34.87 -2.34 -16.52
C GLN A 577 35.17 -3.79 -16.97
N VAL A 578 35.68 -3.97 -18.20
CA VAL A 578 36.00 -5.29 -18.76
C VAL A 578 37.32 -5.84 -18.22
N ALA A 579 38.31 -4.96 -17.98
CA ALA A 579 39.66 -5.35 -17.62
C ALA A 579 39.71 -6.13 -16.29
N GLY A 580 40.21 -7.37 -16.34
CA GLY A 580 40.28 -8.26 -15.18
C GLY A 580 39.03 -9.11 -14.95
N THR A 581 38.01 -8.99 -15.82
CA THR A 581 36.87 -9.93 -15.89
C THR A 581 37.14 -11.04 -16.91
N ILE A 582 36.35 -12.12 -16.86
CA ILE A 582 36.36 -13.20 -17.86
C ILE A 582 36.23 -12.68 -19.31
N PHE A 583 35.55 -11.55 -19.53
CA PHE A 583 35.42 -10.93 -20.87
C PHE A 583 36.75 -10.40 -21.44
N THR A 584 37.83 -10.37 -20.64
CA THR A 584 39.20 -10.13 -21.12
C THR A 584 39.78 -11.35 -21.87
N GLU A 585 39.29 -12.55 -21.55
CA GLU A 585 39.79 -13.85 -22.04
C GLU A 585 38.94 -14.41 -23.20
N LEU A 586 37.77 -13.81 -23.47
CA LEU A 586 36.84 -14.26 -24.50
C LEU A 586 37.09 -13.56 -25.85
N ASP A 587 37.38 -14.37 -26.88
CA ASP A 587 37.57 -13.94 -28.26
C ASP A 587 36.29 -14.18 -29.09
N ASP A 588 35.61 -13.08 -29.42
CA ASP A 588 34.45 -13.07 -30.31
C ASP A 588 34.84 -13.14 -31.79
N GLU A 589 36.02 -12.63 -32.18
CA GLU A 589 36.51 -12.68 -33.57
C GLU A 589 36.69 -14.13 -34.05
N HIS A 590 37.11 -15.04 -33.16
CA HIS A 590 37.19 -16.48 -33.46
C HIS A 590 35.81 -17.11 -33.67
N VAL A 591 34.86 -16.87 -32.76
CA VAL A 591 33.51 -17.48 -32.81
C VAL A 591 32.71 -16.95 -34.01
N LEU A 592 32.90 -15.68 -34.38
CA LEU A 592 32.30 -15.06 -35.57
C LEU A 592 32.75 -15.70 -36.91
N LEU A 593 33.87 -16.43 -36.93
CA LEU A 593 34.34 -17.17 -38.11
C LEU A 593 33.75 -18.59 -38.19
N GLU A 594 33.25 -19.14 -37.09
CA GLU A 594 32.62 -20.47 -37.04
C GLU A 594 31.09 -20.41 -37.24
N LEU A 595 30.45 -19.31 -36.84
CA LEU A 595 29.00 -19.12 -36.94
C LEU A 595 28.56 -18.62 -38.33
N ASN A 596 27.53 -19.25 -38.88
CA ASN A 596 26.89 -18.82 -40.13
C ASN A 596 26.02 -17.57 -39.91
N MET A 597 26.66 -16.41 -39.87
CA MET A 597 25.98 -15.13 -39.63
C MET A 597 25.07 -14.69 -40.81
N ASP A 598 25.35 -15.08 -42.06
CA ASP A 598 24.42 -14.83 -43.18
C ASP A 598 23.04 -15.46 -42.90
N SER A 599 23.00 -16.71 -42.40
CA SER A 599 21.75 -17.38 -42.04
C SER A 599 21.07 -16.75 -40.83
N PHE A 600 21.83 -16.23 -39.86
CA PHE A 600 21.28 -15.53 -38.70
C PHE A 600 20.66 -14.18 -39.10
N GLU A 601 21.37 -13.40 -39.91
CA GLU A 601 20.86 -12.12 -40.42
C GLU A 601 19.60 -12.29 -41.27
N GLU A 602 19.57 -13.27 -42.18
CA GLU A 602 18.42 -13.55 -43.04
C GLU A 602 17.16 -13.94 -42.24
N GLN A 603 17.32 -14.65 -41.10
CA GLN A 603 16.22 -15.07 -40.23
C GLN A 603 15.73 -13.96 -39.29
N PHE A 604 16.63 -13.15 -38.71
CA PHE A 604 16.28 -12.18 -37.66
C PHE A 604 16.11 -10.74 -38.15
N LYS A 605 16.42 -10.42 -39.42
CA LYS A 605 16.25 -9.08 -40.02
C LYS A 605 14.90 -8.42 -39.71
N THR A 606 14.94 -7.13 -39.38
CA THR A 606 13.72 -6.34 -39.15
C THR A 606 12.94 -6.10 -40.44
N LYS A 607 11.62 -5.88 -40.35
CA LYS A 607 10.76 -5.58 -41.52
C LYS A 607 11.06 -4.22 -42.20
N ALA A 608 11.90 -3.38 -41.59
CA ALA A 608 12.25 -2.04 -42.06
C ALA A 608 13.63 -2.00 -42.75
N GLN A 609 13.80 -2.80 -43.80
CA GLN A 609 14.99 -2.76 -44.66
C GLN A 609 14.87 -1.61 -45.67
N SER A 610 15.46 -0.46 -45.37
CA SER A 610 15.77 0.55 -46.39
C SER A 610 16.84 0.01 -47.34
N ALA A 611 16.68 0.23 -48.65
CA ALA A 611 17.63 -0.24 -49.66
C ALA A 611 19.09 0.19 -49.35
N PRO A 612 20.10 -0.64 -49.69
CA PRO A 612 21.49 -0.35 -49.34
C PRO A 612 21.96 0.95 -50.02
N ALA A 613 22.54 1.84 -49.22
CA ALA A 613 23.10 3.09 -49.71
C ALA A 613 24.50 2.85 -50.28
N ASP A 614 24.63 2.90 -51.60
CA ASP A 614 25.92 2.79 -52.27
C ASP A 614 26.79 4.05 -51.99
N LEU A 615 28.11 3.85 -51.91
CA LEU A 615 29.01 4.75 -51.19
C LEU A 615 29.53 5.92 -52.04
N GLY A 616 28.63 6.80 -52.48
CA GLY A 616 29.08 8.06 -53.10
C GLY A 616 28.03 8.97 -53.71
N THR A 617 27.57 9.99 -52.97
CA THR A 617 27.74 11.42 -53.36
C THR A 617 27.12 12.37 -52.32
N LEU A 618 27.91 13.37 -51.89
CA LEU A 618 27.40 14.48 -51.07
C LEU A 618 26.60 15.45 -51.94
N LYS A 619 25.27 15.51 -51.80
CA LYS A 619 24.44 16.59 -52.39
C LYS A 619 23.13 16.88 -51.65
N MET A 620 23.21 17.88 -50.78
CA MET A 620 22.19 18.88 -50.44
C MET A 620 20.78 18.67 -51.05
N ARG A 621 19.78 18.39 -50.19
CA ARG A 621 18.37 18.71 -50.46
C ARG A 621 17.84 19.65 -49.40
N THR A 622 17.36 20.81 -49.84
CA THR A 622 16.84 21.90 -49.00
C THR A 622 15.52 21.48 -48.34
N ALA A 623 15.42 21.60 -47.02
CA ALA A 623 14.16 21.42 -46.31
C ALA A 623 13.29 22.68 -46.47
N HIS A 624 12.04 22.53 -46.92
CA HIS A 624 11.05 23.60 -46.83
C HIS A 624 10.75 23.90 -45.36
N ARG A 625 11.02 25.13 -44.92
CA ARG A 625 10.55 25.60 -43.61
C ARG A 625 9.04 25.85 -43.65
N VAL A 626 8.29 25.04 -42.91
CA VAL A 626 7.05 25.51 -42.28
C VAL A 626 7.46 26.57 -41.22
N PRO A 627 6.72 27.67 -41.02
CA PRO A 627 7.02 28.62 -39.96
C PRO A 627 7.05 27.94 -38.59
N SER A 628 8.18 28.04 -37.90
CA SER A 628 8.31 27.55 -36.53
C SER A 628 7.52 28.45 -35.59
N LYS A 629 6.39 27.95 -35.07
CA LYS A 629 5.67 28.59 -33.96
C LYS A 629 6.61 28.87 -32.80
N VAL A 630 6.41 29.98 -32.11
CA VAL A 630 7.18 30.35 -30.93
C VAL A 630 6.79 29.40 -29.80
N THR A 631 7.79 28.78 -29.18
CA THR A 631 7.62 27.96 -27.97
C THR A 631 8.16 28.71 -26.76
N LEU A 632 7.37 28.80 -25.69
CA LEU A 632 7.78 29.44 -24.43
C LEU A 632 8.16 28.40 -23.37
N ILE A 633 7.43 27.29 -23.31
CA ILE A 633 7.62 26.22 -22.32
C ILE A 633 8.58 25.15 -22.86
N GLU A 634 9.27 24.48 -21.93
CA GLU A 634 10.26 23.45 -22.24
C GLU A 634 9.64 22.31 -23.10
N PRO A 635 10.31 21.84 -24.17
CA PRO A 635 9.70 20.93 -25.14
C PRO A 635 9.15 19.61 -24.60
N ASN A 636 9.77 19.00 -23.58
CA ASN A 636 9.25 17.78 -22.96
C ASN A 636 8.03 18.06 -22.09
N ARG A 637 8.01 19.17 -21.33
CA ARG A 637 6.83 19.63 -20.59
C ARG A 637 5.67 19.99 -21.51
N ALA A 638 5.93 20.67 -22.63
CA ALA A 638 4.93 20.94 -23.66
C ALA A 638 4.38 19.64 -24.28
N LYS A 639 5.26 18.69 -24.68
CA LYS A 639 4.86 17.37 -25.18
C LYS A 639 4.01 16.59 -24.16
N ASN A 640 4.39 16.59 -22.88
CA ASN A 640 3.65 15.90 -21.83
C ASN A 640 2.30 16.57 -21.58
N LEU A 641 2.21 17.89 -21.65
CA LEU A 641 0.95 18.63 -21.59
C LEU A 641 0.04 18.27 -22.77
N ALA A 642 0.55 18.22 -24.00
CA ALA A 642 -0.21 17.80 -25.18
C ALA A 642 -0.79 16.37 -25.03
N ILE A 643 -0.04 15.45 -24.42
CA ILE A 643 -0.53 14.10 -24.09
C ILE A 643 -1.65 14.15 -23.05
N THR A 644 -1.48 14.93 -21.97
CA THR A 644 -2.50 15.13 -20.92
C THR A 644 -3.80 15.73 -21.47
N LEU A 645 -3.71 16.82 -22.23
CA LEU A 645 -4.87 17.47 -22.86
C LEU A 645 -5.57 16.52 -23.85
N ARG A 646 -4.82 15.68 -24.56
CA ARG A 646 -5.37 14.64 -25.44
C ARG A 646 -6.05 13.50 -24.67
N LYS A 647 -5.62 13.15 -23.43
CA LYS A 647 -6.35 12.23 -22.54
C LYS A 647 -7.68 12.85 -22.09
N GLY A 648 -7.68 14.14 -21.76
CA GLY A 648 -8.88 14.86 -21.31
C GLY A 648 -9.92 15.09 -22.41
N GLY A 649 -9.50 15.28 -23.68
CA GLY A 649 -10.40 15.44 -24.83
C GLY A 649 -11.19 16.75 -24.89
N MET A 650 -11.10 17.59 -23.85
CA MET A 650 -11.77 18.89 -23.73
C MET A 650 -11.01 20.01 -24.45
N THR A 651 -11.71 21.08 -24.82
CA THR A 651 -11.03 22.29 -25.35
C THR A 651 -10.32 23.03 -24.21
N ALA A 652 -9.23 23.74 -24.56
CA ALA A 652 -8.52 24.61 -23.63
C ALA A 652 -9.43 25.63 -22.90
N SER A 653 -10.49 26.11 -23.57
CA SER A 653 -11.45 27.03 -22.94
C SER A 653 -12.36 26.30 -21.95
N SER A 654 -12.88 25.13 -22.34
CA SER A 654 -13.76 24.30 -21.49
C SER A 654 -13.08 23.91 -20.18
N ILE A 655 -11.79 23.56 -20.22
CA ILE A 655 -11.00 23.21 -19.04
C ILE A 655 -10.86 24.42 -18.10
N CYS A 656 -10.52 25.59 -18.64
CA CYS A 656 -10.36 26.80 -17.83
C CYS A 656 -11.69 27.19 -17.16
N THR A 657 -12.78 27.24 -17.93
CA THR A 657 -14.11 27.59 -17.42
C THR A 657 -14.60 26.59 -16.36
N ALA A 658 -14.39 25.27 -16.54
CA ALA A 658 -14.79 24.28 -15.55
C ALA A 658 -14.02 24.43 -14.20
N ILE A 659 -12.76 24.88 -14.24
CA ILE A 659 -11.98 25.23 -13.02
C ILE A 659 -12.47 26.55 -12.41
N GLU A 660 -12.86 27.52 -13.23
CA GLU A 660 -13.43 28.80 -12.78
C GLU A 660 -14.82 28.62 -12.13
N THR A 661 -15.63 27.67 -12.60
CA THR A 661 -17.01 27.41 -12.13
C THR A 661 -17.15 26.21 -11.19
N TYR A 662 -16.06 25.58 -10.76
CA TYR A 662 -16.05 24.37 -9.90
C TYR A 662 -16.85 23.18 -10.46
N ASP A 663 -16.83 22.94 -11.78
CA ASP A 663 -17.64 21.88 -12.40
C ASP A 663 -16.98 20.48 -12.34
N LEU A 664 -17.30 19.76 -11.27
CA LEU A 664 -16.95 18.35 -11.06
C LEU A 664 -17.56 17.36 -12.07
N LYS A 665 -18.51 17.78 -12.93
CA LYS A 665 -19.15 16.88 -13.90
C LYS A 665 -18.43 16.85 -15.25
N SER A 666 -17.69 17.90 -15.60
CA SER A 666 -16.87 17.94 -16.82
C SER A 666 -15.40 17.61 -16.59
N LEU A 667 -14.89 17.74 -15.36
CA LEU A 667 -13.51 17.39 -14.99
C LEU A 667 -13.48 16.17 -14.06
N SER A 668 -12.91 15.05 -14.54
CA SER A 668 -12.66 13.87 -13.70
C SER A 668 -11.44 14.08 -12.78
N LEU A 669 -11.44 13.41 -11.63
CA LEU A 669 -10.36 13.50 -10.63
C LEU A 669 -9.00 13.05 -11.19
N ASP A 670 -9.00 11.94 -11.93
CA ASP A 670 -7.93 11.46 -12.82
C ASP A 670 -7.27 12.54 -13.70
N PHE A 671 -8.06 13.51 -14.14
CA PHE A 671 -7.63 14.57 -15.05
C PHE A 671 -7.22 15.83 -14.29
N LEU A 672 -7.88 16.16 -13.18
CA LEU A 672 -7.47 17.21 -12.24
C LEU A 672 -6.06 16.93 -11.67
N GLU A 673 -5.81 15.71 -11.19
CA GLU A 673 -4.52 15.31 -10.62
C GLU A 673 -3.38 15.32 -11.66
N LEU A 674 -3.70 15.01 -12.93
CA LEU A 674 -2.77 15.18 -14.04
C LEU A 674 -2.55 16.67 -14.39
N LEU A 675 -3.58 17.51 -14.34
CA LEU A 675 -3.50 18.96 -14.62
C LEU A 675 -2.75 19.74 -13.53
N GLU A 676 -2.83 19.32 -12.26
CA GLU A 676 -2.09 19.95 -11.14
C GLU A 676 -0.58 20.00 -11.41
N ARG A 677 -0.05 18.93 -12.02
CA ARG A 677 1.36 18.81 -12.43
C ARG A 677 1.77 19.81 -13.52
N PHE A 678 0.80 20.45 -14.19
CA PHE A 678 1.00 21.49 -15.20
C PHE A 678 0.63 22.90 -14.72
N ILE A 679 0.36 23.11 -13.42
CA ILE A 679 0.26 24.46 -12.85
C ILE A 679 1.53 25.27 -13.25
N PRO A 680 1.40 26.47 -13.86
CA PRO A 680 2.55 27.21 -14.33
C PRO A 680 3.35 27.78 -13.16
N SER A 681 4.65 27.49 -13.13
CA SER A 681 5.59 28.03 -12.15
C SER A 681 5.72 29.55 -12.27
N GLU A 682 6.19 30.24 -11.22
CA GLU A 682 6.44 31.69 -11.28
C GLU A 682 7.32 32.12 -12.46
N TYR A 683 8.29 31.26 -12.86
CA TYR A 683 9.16 31.53 -13.99
C TYR A 683 8.38 31.51 -15.31
N GLU A 684 7.55 30.48 -15.53
CA GLU A 684 6.68 30.37 -16.70
C GLU A 684 5.66 31.52 -16.74
N GLN A 685 5.06 31.88 -15.59
CA GLN A 685 4.15 33.02 -15.49
C GLN A 685 4.84 34.34 -15.86
N LYS A 686 6.08 34.58 -15.41
CA LYS A 686 6.87 35.76 -15.78
C LYS A 686 7.23 35.76 -17.26
N LEU A 687 7.56 34.62 -17.85
CA LEU A 687 7.86 34.48 -19.28
C LEU A 687 6.63 34.76 -20.16
N MET A 688 5.48 34.14 -19.83
CA MET A 688 4.20 34.39 -20.50
C MET A 688 3.73 35.85 -20.32
N GLY A 689 3.91 36.41 -19.13
CA GLY A 689 3.59 37.81 -18.83
C GLY A 689 4.45 38.83 -19.58
N ASN A 690 5.72 38.49 -19.88
CA ASN A 690 6.58 39.32 -20.72
C ASN A 690 6.17 39.22 -22.20
N TYR A 691 5.92 38.02 -22.72
CA TYR A 691 5.42 37.82 -24.10
C TYR A 691 4.14 38.62 -24.38
N LEU A 692 3.20 38.60 -23.42
CA LEU A 692 1.97 39.40 -23.48
C LEU A 692 2.24 40.92 -23.45
N ARG A 693 3.22 41.38 -22.66
CA ARG A 693 3.59 42.80 -22.52
C ARG A 693 4.27 43.34 -23.79
N GLU A 694 4.96 42.48 -24.53
CA GLU A 694 5.57 42.79 -25.82
C GLU A 694 4.55 42.90 -26.97
N GLY A 695 3.26 42.64 -26.71
CA GLY A 695 2.17 42.78 -27.69
C GLY A 695 2.19 41.74 -28.81
N ARG A 696 2.91 40.62 -28.63
CA ARG A 696 3.04 39.57 -29.65
C ARG A 696 1.76 38.73 -29.78
N PRO A 697 1.33 38.34 -31.01
CA PRO A 697 0.12 37.54 -31.21
C PRO A 697 0.13 36.20 -30.45
N LEU A 698 -1.04 35.76 -30.00
CA LEU A 698 -1.20 34.44 -29.35
C LEU A 698 -1.33 33.30 -30.37
N GLU A 699 -1.47 33.66 -31.64
CA GLU A 699 -1.60 32.78 -32.80
C GLU A 699 -0.22 32.29 -33.29
N GLU A 700 0.85 33.01 -32.95
CA GLU A 700 2.25 32.62 -33.18
C GLU A 700 2.74 31.54 -32.21
N LEU A 701 2.04 31.33 -31.10
CA LEU A 701 2.38 30.34 -30.07
C LEU A 701 2.01 28.90 -30.45
N SER A 702 2.66 27.95 -29.78
CA SER A 702 2.23 26.56 -29.69
C SER A 702 0.81 26.46 -29.09
N GLU A 703 0.11 25.35 -29.31
CA GLU A 703 -1.25 25.19 -28.75
C GLU A 703 -1.22 24.93 -27.24
N GLU A 704 -0.13 24.32 -26.79
CA GLU A 704 0.26 24.03 -25.41
C GLU A 704 0.62 25.33 -24.66
N ASP A 705 1.46 26.20 -25.25
CA ASP A 705 1.74 27.53 -24.69
C ASP A 705 0.47 28.39 -24.63
N ARG A 706 -0.37 28.35 -25.68
CA ARG A 706 -1.66 29.06 -25.70
C ARG A 706 -2.66 28.52 -24.68
N PHE A 707 -2.58 27.23 -24.30
CA PHE A 707 -3.28 26.69 -23.14
C PHE A 707 -2.71 27.27 -21.85
N MET A 708 -1.39 27.20 -21.65
CA MET A 708 -0.72 27.63 -20.42
C MET A 708 -0.89 29.13 -20.13
N VAL A 709 -0.92 29.98 -21.16
CA VAL A 709 -1.24 31.42 -21.05
C VAL A 709 -2.66 31.67 -20.54
N ARG A 710 -3.61 30.77 -20.81
CA ARG A 710 -4.99 30.86 -20.30
C ARG A 710 -5.10 30.24 -18.90
N PHE A 711 -4.55 29.04 -18.73
CA PHE A 711 -4.52 28.29 -17.48
C PHE A 711 -3.86 29.12 -16.36
N GLY A 712 -2.68 29.69 -16.62
CA GLY A 712 -1.96 30.58 -15.69
C GLY A 712 -2.56 31.98 -15.48
N ARG A 713 -3.68 32.31 -16.14
CA ARG A 713 -4.47 33.52 -15.87
C ARG A 713 -5.63 33.28 -14.90
N ILE A 714 -5.96 32.02 -14.60
CA ILE A 714 -7.04 31.68 -13.66
C ILE A 714 -6.64 32.17 -12.25
N PRO A 715 -7.43 33.05 -11.60
CA PRO A 715 -7.10 33.54 -10.27
C PRO A 715 -7.20 32.39 -9.25
N ARG A 716 -6.22 32.29 -8.35
CA ARG A 716 -6.14 31.22 -7.32
C ARG A 716 -6.13 29.80 -7.90
N LEU A 717 -5.55 29.60 -9.11
CA LEU A 717 -5.52 28.33 -9.85
C LEU A 717 -5.20 27.10 -8.97
N THR A 718 -4.14 27.16 -8.16
CA THR A 718 -3.74 26.05 -7.29
C THR A 718 -4.83 25.73 -6.28
N GLN A 719 -5.38 26.74 -5.59
CA GLN A 719 -6.44 26.58 -4.61
C GLN A 719 -7.72 26.04 -5.25
N ARG A 720 -8.07 26.48 -6.46
CA ARG A 720 -9.22 25.97 -7.22
C ARG A 720 -9.08 24.49 -7.55
N ILE A 721 -7.92 24.08 -8.08
CA ILE A 721 -7.63 22.67 -8.40
C ILE A 721 -7.60 21.80 -7.13
N SER A 722 -6.96 22.26 -6.05
CA SER A 722 -6.96 21.53 -4.77
C SER A 722 -8.37 21.41 -4.19
N THR A 723 -9.18 22.47 -4.26
CA THR A 723 -10.56 22.48 -3.76
C THR A 723 -11.46 21.56 -4.59
N LEU A 724 -11.39 21.61 -5.93
CA LEU A 724 -12.06 20.65 -6.82
C LEU A 724 -11.68 19.20 -6.51
N THR A 725 -10.38 18.94 -6.38
CA THR A 725 -9.87 17.59 -6.12
C THR A 725 -10.31 17.07 -4.75
N PHE A 726 -10.36 17.93 -3.73
CA PHE A 726 -10.94 17.60 -2.43
C PHE A 726 -12.46 17.32 -2.51
N MET A 727 -13.22 18.21 -3.14
CA MET A 727 -14.69 18.11 -3.20
C MET A 727 -15.16 16.82 -3.90
N GLY A 728 -14.48 16.40 -4.97
CA GLY A 728 -14.80 15.13 -5.63
C GLY A 728 -14.39 13.89 -4.81
N ASN A 729 -13.24 13.91 -4.14
CA ASN A 729 -12.77 12.79 -3.31
C ASN A 729 -13.49 12.66 -1.95
N PHE A 730 -14.15 13.72 -1.46
CA PHE A 730 -14.72 13.77 -0.12
C PHE A 730 -15.71 12.62 0.16
N THR A 731 -16.68 12.42 -0.73
CA THR A 731 -17.75 11.43 -0.56
C THR A 731 -17.20 10.01 -0.43
N ASP A 732 -16.27 9.63 -1.31
CA ASP A 732 -15.68 8.30 -1.33
C ASP A 732 -14.74 8.08 -0.13
N SER A 733 -14.05 9.13 0.30
CA SER A 733 -13.24 9.13 1.53
C SER A 733 -14.11 8.87 2.76
N VAL A 734 -15.26 9.54 2.90
CA VAL A 734 -16.20 9.29 4.00
C VAL A 734 -16.74 7.85 3.95
N GLN A 735 -17.13 7.36 2.78
CA GLN A 735 -17.64 5.99 2.61
C GLN A 735 -16.59 4.92 2.93
N MET A 736 -15.29 5.21 2.73
CA MET A 736 -14.20 4.31 3.11
C MET A 736 -13.87 4.37 4.62
N LEU A 737 -13.95 5.55 5.25
CA LEU A 737 -13.54 5.75 6.64
C LEU A 737 -14.62 5.35 7.66
N GLN A 738 -15.88 5.72 7.43
CA GLN A 738 -16.99 5.44 8.37
C GLN A 738 -17.11 3.96 8.77
N PRO A 739 -17.19 2.96 7.86
CA PRO A 739 -17.37 1.56 8.25
C PRO A 739 -16.17 0.96 9.00
N GLN A 740 -14.99 1.60 8.93
CA GLN A 740 -13.83 1.21 9.72
C GLN A 740 -13.91 1.77 11.14
N LEU A 741 -14.35 3.04 11.30
CA LEU A 741 -14.66 3.63 12.61
C LEU A 741 -15.77 2.85 13.31
N ASP A 742 -16.88 2.57 12.62
CA ASP A 742 -17.98 1.77 13.14
C ASP A 742 -17.52 0.38 13.63
N ALA A 743 -16.62 -0.27 12.88
CA ALA A 743 -16.04 -1.55 13.25
C ALA A 743 -15.17 -1.47 14.51
N ILE A 744 -14.32 -0.43 14.66
CA ILE A 744 -13.53 -0.19 15.88
C ILE A 744 -14.44 0.09 17.08
N ILE A 745 -15.42 0.98 16.94
CA ILE A 745 -16.35 1.37 18.01
C ILE A 745 -17.15 0.14 18.48
N ALA A 746 -17.81 -0.56 17.56
CA ALA A 746 -18.63 -1.72 17.88
C ALA A 746 -17.80 -2.86 18.49
N SER A 747 -16.60 -3.13 17.97
CA SER A 747 -15.71 -4.18 18.50
C SER A 747 -15.19 -3.83 19.90
N SER A 748 -14.81 -2.58 20.12
CA SER A 748 -14.28 -2.13 21.42
C SER A 748 -15.36 -2.09 22.50
N MET A 749 -16.55 -1.55 22.19
CA MET A 749 -17.69 -1.54 23.11
C MET A 749 -18.18 -2.95 23.44
N SER A 750 -18.24 -3.86 22.45
CA SER A 750 -18.74 -5.22 22.64
C SER A 750 -17.82 -6.07 23.52
N ILE A 751 -16.50 -6.06 23.28
CA ILE A 751 -15.51 -6.71 24.16
C ILE A 751 -15.62 -6.17 25.60
N LYS A 752 -15.68 -4.84 25.75
CA LYS A 752 -15.71 -4.21 27.08
C LYS A 752 -17.03 -4.43 27.83
N SER A 753 -18.14 -4.65 27.14
CA SER A 753 -19.47 -4.86 27.76
C SER A 753 -19.85 -6.32 27.97
N SER A 754 -19.38 -7.27 27.14
CA SER A 754 -19.78 -8.69 27.24
C SER A 754 -19.52 -9.27 28.63
N THR A 755 -20.59 -9.69 29.29
CA THR A 755 -20.54 -10.35 30.61
C THR A 755 -20.13 -11.82 30.47
N LYS A 756 -20.48 -12.46 29.35
CA LYS A 756 -20.10 -13.85 29.07
C LYS A 756 -18.60 -13.99 28.85
N LEU A 757 -17.98 -13.08 28.09
CA LEU A 757 -16.53 -13.04 27.91
C LEU A 757 -15.81 -12.95 29.26
N LYS A 758 -16.24 -12.03 30.12
CA LYS A 758 -15.67 -11.86 31.48
C LYS A 758 -15.78 -13.13 32.31
N LYS A 759 -16.91 -13.85 32.25
CA LYS A 759 -17.06 -15.12 32.98
C LYS A 759 -16.20 -16.25 32.42
N ILE A 760 -15.95 -16.27 31.12
CA ILE A 760 -15.01 -17.23 30.51
C ILE A 760 -13.56 -16.93 30.94
N LEU A 761 -13.16 -15.66 30.98
CA LEU A 761 -11.84 -15.24 31.48
C LEU A 761 -11.66 -15.57 32.97
N GLU A 762 -12.71 -15.44 33.79
CA GLU A 762 -12.73 -15.87 35.19
C GLU A 762 -12.54 -17.39 35.33
N ILE A 763 -13.19 -18.20 34.49
CA ILE A 763 -13.01 -19.66 34.44
C ILE A 763 -11.56 -20.02 34.05
N ILE A 764 -11.00 -19.34 33.05
CA ILE A 764 -9.60 -19.53 32.63
C ILE A 764 -8.63 -19.15 33.76
N LEU A 765 -8.89 -18.05 34.46
CA LEU A 765 -8.09 -17.61 35.62
C LEU A 765 -8.15 -18.65 36.77
N ALA A 766 -9.32 -19.22 37.04
CA ALA A 766 -9.49 -20.27 38.05
C ALA A 766 -8.67 -21.53 37.73
N PHE A 767 -8.74 -22.03 36.49
CA PHE A 767 -7.91 -23.17 36.05
C PHE A 767 -6.42 -22.83 36.05
N GLY A 768 -6.04 -21.65 35.53
CA GLY A 768 -4.66 -21.18 35.52
C GLY A 768 -4.05 -21.10 36.92
N ASN A 769 -4.79 -20.56 37.89
CA ASN A 769 -4.39 -20.50 39.29
C ASN A 769 -4.29 -21.90 39.91
N TYR A 770 -5.28 -22.78 39.70
CA TYR A 770 -5.24 -24.15 40.22
C TYR A 770 -4.00 -24.91 39.71
N MET A 771 -3.63 -24.74 38.44
CA MET A 771 -2.45 -25.38 37.84
C MET A 771 -1.11 -24.78 38.30
N ASN A 772 -1.04 -23.46 38.56
CA ASN A 772 0.23 -22.76 38.83
C ASN A 772 0.53 -22.50 40.32
N SER A 773 -0.47 -22.57 41.21
CA SER A 773 -0.34 -22.15 42.63
C SER A 773 0.87 -22.75 43.35
N GLY A 774 1.12 -24.05 43.17
CA GLY A 774 2.21 -24.77 43.83
C GLY A 774 3.64 -24.44 43.35
N LYS A 775 3.81 -23.57 42.35
CA LYS A 775 5.13 -23.13 41.84
C LYS A 775 5.27 -21.63 41.62
N ARG A 776 4.17 -20.91 41.37
CA ARG A 776 4.17 -19.48 40.99
C ARG A 776 3.24 -18.62 41.86
N GLY A 777 2.57 -19.21 42.85
CA GLY A 777 1.52 -18.53 43.62
C GLY A 777 0.24 -18.33 42.81
N ALA A 778 -0.70 -17.56 43.37
CA ALA A 778 -1.94 -17.18 42.72
C ALA A 778 -1.82 -15.82 42.03
N ALA A 779 -2.37 -15.71 40.82
CA ALA A 779 -2.46 -14.48 40.05
C ALA A 779 -3.89 -13.90 40.11
N TYR A 780 -4.00 -12.57 40.01
CA TYR A 780 -5.27 -11.85 39.97
C TYR A 780 -5.78 -11.59 38.53
N GLY A 781 -4.98 -11.92 37.51
CA GLY A 781 -5.26 -11.74 36.09
C GLY A 781 -4.12 -12.28 35.23
N PHE A 782 -4.26 -12.20 33.90
CA PHE A 782 -3.24 -12.65 32.94
C PHE A 782 -3.21 -11.73 31.70
N ARG A 783 -2.06 -11.66 31.02
CA ARG A 783 -1.86 -10.92 29.76
C ARG A 783 -2.62 -11.60 28.61
N LEU A 784 -3.12 -10.83 27.64
CA LEU A 784 -4.10 -11.34 26.65
C LEU A 784 -3.58 -12.52 25.81
N GLN A 785 -2.30 -12.53 25.49
CA GLN A 785 -1.63 -13.57 24.68
C GLN A 785 -1.64 -14.94 25.36
N SER A 786 -1.95 -15.01 26.66
CA SER A 786 -2.17 -16.26 27.41
C SER A 786 -3.35 -17.09 26.87
N LEU A 787 -4.26 -16.47 26.09
CA LEU A 787 -5.40 -17.17 25.47
C LEU A 787 -4.97 -18.14 24.36
N ASP A 788 -3.88 -17.85 23.63
CA ASP A 788 -3.37 -18.74 22.58
C ASP A 788 -2.80 -20.05 23.19
N LEU A 789 -2.13 -19.95 24.35
CA LEU A 789 -1.50 -21.07 25.09
C LEU A 789 -2.48 -22.15 25.59
N LEU A 790 -3.79 -21.89 25.52
CA LEU A 790 -4.85 -22.85 25.87
C LEU A 790 -4.98 -24.00 24.87
N LEU A 791 -4.42 -23.85 23.66
CA LEU A 791 -4.28 -24.93 22.67
C LEU A 791 -3.01 -25.76 22.88
N ASP A 792 -1.91 -25.13 23.30
CA ASP A 792 -0.62 -25.81 23.49
C ASP A 792 -0.62 -26.70 24.73
N THR A 793 -1.27 -26.24 25.79
CA THR A 793 -1.44 -26.98 27.04
C THR A 793 -2.30 -28.21 26.80
N LYS A 794 -1.71 -29.41 26.86
CA LYS A 794 -2.35 -30.70 26.54
C LYS A 794 -2.50 -31.59 27.78
N SER A 795 -3.51 -32.45 27.77
CA SER A 795 -3.69 -33.51 28.77
C SER A 795 -2.52 -34.50 28.77
N THR A 796 -2.32 -35.24 29.87
CA THR A 796 -1.23 -36.22 30.03
C THR A 796 -1.24 -37.31 28.96
N ASP A 797 -2.44 -37.73 28.52
CA ASP A 797 -2.67 -38.69 27.44
C ASP A 797 -2.63 -38.06 26.03
N ARG A 798 -2.40 -36.74 25.95
CA ARG A 798 -2.41 -35.88 24.75
C ARG A 798 -3.70 -35.93 23.90
N ARG A 799 -4.81 -36.48 24.41
CA ARG A 799 -6.08 -36.61 23.66
C ARG A 799 -6.88 -35.31 23.54
N GLN A 800 -6.63 -34.33 24.40
CA GLN A 800 -7.30 -33.04 24.42
C GLN A 800 -6.38 -31.89 24.88
N THR A 801 -6.76 -30.65 24.57
CA THR A 801 -6.10 -29.44 25.07
C THR A 801 -6.84 -28.88 26.30
N LEU A 802 -6.23 -27.92 27.00
CA LEU A 802 -6.90 -27.19 28.09
C LEU A 802 -8.14 -26.46 27.59
N LEU A 803 -8.11 -25.87 26.39
CA LEU A 803 -9.29 -25.28 25.75
C LEU A 803 -10.40 -26.33 25.52
N HIS A 804 -10.06 -27.55 25.08
CA HIS A 804 -11.04 -28.63 24.92
C HIS A 804 -11.73 -28.98 26.25
N TYR A 805 -10.95 -29.07 27.33
CA TYR A 805 -11.49 -29.35 28.66
C TYR A 805 -12.37 -28.20 29.19
N ILE A 806 -11.91 -26.95 29.05
CA ILE A 806 -12.66 -25.76 29.46
C ILE A 806 -13.98 -25.63 28.68
N VAL A 807 -13.98 -25.89 27.37
CA VAL A 807 -15.21 -25.88 26.56
C VAL A 807 -16.20 -26.95 27.01
N GLY A 808 -15.74 -28.18 27.30
CA GLY A 808 -16.61 -29.23 27.87
C GLY A 808 -17.25 -28.80 29.19
N ILE A 809 -16.44 -28.29 30.13
CA ILE A 809 -16.96 -27.77 31.42
C ILE A 809 -17.93 -26.60 31.23
N ILE A 810 -17.74 -25.75 30.21
CA ILE A 810 -18.69 -24.69 29.86
C ILE A 810 -20.00 -25.27 29.31
N GLN A 811 -19.95 -26.28 28.45
CA GLN A 811 -21.16 -26.94 27.94
C GLN A 811 -21.96 -27.62 29.06
N ASP A 812 -21.27 -28.31 29.98
CA ASP A 812 -21.91 -29.06 31.07
C ASP A 812 -22.45 -28.17 32.20
N LYS A 813 -21.75 -27.08 32.56
CA LYS A 813 -22.04 -26.28 33.77
C LYS A 813 -22.39 -24.82 33.53
N TYR A 814 -22.10 -24.29 32.35
CA TYR A 814 -22.33 -22.89 32.01
C TYR A 814 -22.89 -22.71 30.58
N PRO A 815 -23.95 -23.44 30.17
CA PRO A 815 -24.42 -23.47 28.78
C PRO A 815 -24.78 -22.08 28.23
N GLN A 816 -25.18 -21.14 29.07
CA GLN A 816 -25.41 -19.74 28.72
C GLN A 816 -24.16 -19.02 28.16
N LEU A 817 -22.95 -19.52 28.43
CA LEU A 817 -21.68 -19.00 27.91
C LEU A 817 -21.29 -19.63 26.55
N GLN A 818 -21.93 -20.73 26.12
CA GLN A 818 -21.59 -21.44 24.89
C GLN A 818 -21.64 -20.53 23.65
N SER A 819 -22.52 -19.52 23.67
CA SER A 819 -22.71 -18.54 22.60
C SER A 819 -22.04 -17.19 22.84
N PHE A 820 -21.07 -17.05 23.76
CA PHE A 820 -20.47 -15.74 24.10
C PHE A 820 -20.00 -14.92 22.89
N TYR A 821 -19.50 -15.60 21.86
CA TYR A 821 -19.02 -14.98 20.62
C TYR A 821 -20.11 -14.28 19.79
N THR A 822 -21.41 -14.46 20.09
CA THR A 822 -22.49 -13.68 19.45
C THR A 822 -22.58 -12.26 20.02
N GLU A 823 -22.00 -12.02 21.20
CA GLU A 823 -21.87 -10.69 21.79
C GLU A 823 -20.68 -9.92 21.23
N LEU A 824 -19.84 -10.53 20.37
CA LEU A 824 -18.57 -9.99 19.89
C LEU A 824 -18.53 -9.91 18.34
N PRO A 825 -19.33 -9.02 17.72
CA PRO A 825 -19.35 -8.82 16.27
C PRO A 825 -18.09 -8.10 15.76
N PHE A 826 -17.86 -8.17 14.45
CA PHE A 826 -16.88 -7.37 13.70
C PHE A 826 -15.38 -7.48 14.09
N MET A 827 -15.01 -8.36 15.03
CA MET A 827 -13.61 -8.64 15.43
C MET A 827 -12.65 -8.75 14.23
N ASP A 828 -13.01 -9.55 13.23
CA ASP A 828 -12.19 -9.80 12.04
C ASP A 828 -12.07 -8.58 11.11
N LYS A 829 -13.01 -7.62 11.18
CA LYS A 829 -12.93 -6.35 10.45
C LYS A 829 -12.06 -5.34 11.20
N ALA A 830 -12.29 -5.17 12.51
CA ALA A 830 -11.51 -4.27 13.36
C ALA A 830 -10.03 -4.67 13.44
N ALA A 831 -9.72 -5.95 13.29
CA ALA A 831 -8.36 -6.48 13.14
C ALA A 831 -7.60 -6.00 11.87
N LEU A 832 -8.30 -5.50 10.84
CA LEU A 832 -7.70 -5.03 9.59
C LEU A 832 -7.54 -3.50 9.56
N VAL A 833 -8.00 -2.78 10.58
CA VAL A 833 -8.07 -1.32 10.61
C VAL A 833 -6.79 -0.69 11.18
N SER A 834 -6.22 0.27 10.44
CA SER A 834 -5.18 1.17 10.94
C SER A 834 -5.81 2.45 11.49
N LEU A 835 -5.96 2.51 12.82
CA LEU A 835 -6.61 3.65 13.49
C LEU A 835 -5.80 4.95 13.32
N ASP A 836 -4.46 4.89 13.39
CA ASP A 836 -3.58 6.04 13.15
C ASP A 836 -3.69 6.60 11.72
N SER A 837 -3.91 5.74 10.72
CA SER A 837 -4.15 6.17 9.34
C SER A 837 -5.48 6.90 9.24
N ILE A 838 -6.57 6.32 9.76
CA ILE A 838 -7.89 6.95 9.78
C ILE A 838 -7.86 8.31 10.49
N LEU A 839 -7.14 8.44 11.61
CA LEU A 839 -6.99 9.73 12.29
C LEU A 839 -6.15 10.74 11.49
N GLN A 840 -5.26 10.32 10.59
CA GLN A 840 -4.56 11.22 9.68
C GLN A 840 -5.46 11.65 8.50
N ASP A 841 -6.25 10.72 7.98
CA ASP A 841 -7.18 10.95 6.86
C ASP A 841 -8.35 11.84 7.27
N VAL A 842 -8.97 11.61 8.43
CA VAL A 842 -10.02 12.49 9.00
C VAL A 842 -9.48 13.92 9.19
N ARG A 843 -8.24 14.07 9.71
CA ARG A 843 -7.58 15.39 9.80
C ARG A 843 -7.27 15.99 8.43
N ALA A 844 -7.09 15.17 7.39
CA ALA A 844 -6.93 15.66 6.02
C ALA A 844 -8.26 16.18 5.46
N LEU A 845 -9.38 15.53 5.77
CA LEU A 845 -10.72 16.01 5.44
C LEU A 845 -11.07 17.30 6.21
N GLU A 846 -10.69 17.43 7.48
CA GLU A 846 -10.78 18.70 8.25
C GLU A 846 -10.03 19.83 7.52
N ARG A 847 -8.76 19.61 7.15
CA ARG A 847 -7.96 20.62 6.41
C ARG A 847 -8.54 20.94 5.03
N GLY A 848 -9.06 19.94 4.31
CA GLY A 848 -9.70 20.13 3.01
C GLY A 848 -10.95 21.01 3.11
N MET A 849 -11.82 20.74 4.08
CA MET A 849 -13.03 21.53 4.31
C MET A 849 -12.71 22.98 4.69
N ASP A 850 -11.70 23.20 5.53
CA ASP A 850 -11.23 24.55 5.87
C ASP A 850 -10.60 25.30 4.68
N LEU A 851 -10.00 24.59 3.71
CA LEU A 851 -9.54 25.19 2.46
C LEU A 851 -10.73 25.56 1.56
N THR A 852 -11.73 24.67 1.44
CA THR A 852 -12.99 24.96 0.70
C THR A 852 -13.74 26.15 1.31
N ARG A 853 -13.77 26.26 2.64
CA ARG A 853 -14.35 27.40 3.37
C ARG A 853 -13.65 28.72 3.01
N LYS A 854 -12.31 28.76 3.08
CA LYS A 854 -11.49 29.95 2.74
C LYS A 854 -11.50 30.30 1.25
N GLU A 855 -11.78 29.32 0.38
CA GLU A 855 -11.99 29.58 -1.04
C GLU A 855 -13.39 30.16 -1.30
N PHE A 856 -14.41 29.72 -0.56
CA PHE A 856 -15.75 30.31 -0.58
C PHE A 856 -15.79 31.73 0.00
N GLU A 857 -15.07 32.00 1.09
CA GLU A 857 -14.89 33.35 1.67
C GLU A 857 -14.34 34.38 0.67
N GLU A 858 -13.58 33.94 -0.34
CA GLU A 858 -13.08 34.81 -1.42
C GLU A 858 -13.80 34.61 -2.76
N GLN A 859 -14.85 33.79 -2.80
CA GLN A 859 -15.69 33.50 -3.97
C GLN A 859 -17.18 33.36 -3.55
N GLU A 860 -17.69 34.29 -2.73
CA GLU A 860 -18.98 34.18 -2.03
C GLU A 860 -20.19 33.92 -2.95
N ASP A 861 -20.13 34.35 -4.21
CA ASP A 861 -21.16 34.13 -5.22
C ASP A 861 -21.32 32.64 -5.62
N SER A 862 -20.28 31.82 -5.45
CA SER A 862 -20.22 30.43 -5.92
C SER A 862 -21.26 29.53 -5.23
N SER A 863 -22.31 29.15 -5.97
CA SER A 863 -23.32 28.19 -5.49
C SER A 863 -22.73 26.81 -5.24
N VAL A 864 -21.85 26.32 -6.11
CA VAL A 864 -21.29 24.96 -6.00
C VAL A 864 -20.52 24.77 -4.69
N LEU A 865 -19.73 25.77 -4.27
CA LEU A 865 -19.03 25.74 -2.98
C LEU A 865 -20.02 25.81 -1.80
N ARG A 866 -21.03 26.67 -1.89
CA ARG A 866 -22.06 26.86 -0.85
C ARG A 866 -22.90 25.59 -0.62
N ASP A 867 -23.32 24.95 -1.71
CA ASP A 867 -24.11 23.72 -1.71
C ASP A 867 -23.28 22.53 -1.21
N PHE A 868 -22.00 22.45 -1.59
CA PHE A 868 -21.07 21.45 -1.07
C PHE A 868 -20.82 21.61 0.44
N LEU A 869 -20.46 22.81 0.90
CA LEU A 869 -20.18 23.09 2.32
C LEU A 869 -21.40 22.76 3.20
N SER A 870 -22.57 23.33 2.86
CA SER A 870 -23.80 23.15 3.65
C SER A 870 -24.32 21.71 3.70
N THR A 871 -23.97 20.88 2.71
CA THR A 871 -24.28 19.44 2.69
C THR A 871 -23.27 18.63 3.51
N ASN A 872 -21.97 18.89 3.33
CA ASN A 872 -20.90 17.98 3.78
C ASN A 872 -20.27 18.34 5.12
N GLU A 873 -20.42 19.58 5.60
CA GLU A 873 -19.88 20.04 6.89
C GLU A 873 -20.38 19.18 8.06
N LYS A 874 -21.69 18.91 8.12
CA LYS A 874 -22.31 18.05 9.14
C LYS A 874 -21.89 16.58 9.06
N VAL A 875 -21.57 16.10 7.85
CA VAL A 875 -21.06 14.74 7.63
C VAL A 875 -19.64 14.63 8.20
N LEU A 876 -18.81 15.63 7.96
CA LEU A 876 -17.48 15.74 8.54
C LEU A 876 -17.52 15.91 10.07
N GLU A 877 -18.42 16.74 10.61
CA GLU A 877 -18.61 16.87 12.07
C GLU A 877 -18.93 15.53 12.73
N SER A 878 -19.79 14.70 12.10
CA SER A 878 -20.09 13.35 12.57
C SER A 878 -18.84 12.45 12.49
N LEU A 879 -18.17 12.40 11.33
CA LEU A 879 -16.98 11.56 11.14
C LEU A 879 -15.85 11.93 12.12
N VAL A 880 -15.64 13.22 12.39
CA VAL A 880 -14.67 13.73 13.37
C VAL A 880 -15.06 13.30 14.79
N LYS A 881 -16.33 13.38 15.15
CA LYS A 881 -16.84 12.91 16.46
C LYS A 881 -16.70 11.39 16.60
N ASP A 882 -17.03 10.64 15.57
CA ASP A 882 -16.94 9.18 15.55
C ASP A 882 -15.46 8.74 15.60
N SER A 883 -14.54 9.48 14.96
CA SER A 883 -13.09 9.22 15.05
C SER A 883 -12.53 9.39 16.47
N LYS A 884 -13.00 10.42 17.20
CA LYS A 884 -12.65 10.64 18.62
C LYS A 884 -13.25 9.54 19.49
N THR A 885 -14.51 9.18 19.24
CA THR A 885 -15.20 8.08 19.94
C THR A 885 -14.49 6.74 19.71
N ALA A 886 -14.05 6.46 18.48
CA ALA A 886 -13.28 5.26 18.16
C ALA A 886 -11.97 5.18 18.94
N GLN A 887 -11.20 6.28 18.98
CA GLN A 887 -9.96 6.36 19.77
C GLN A 887 -10.22 6.17 21.27
N GLU A 888 -11.13 6.95 21.86
CA GLU A 888 -11.43 6.91 23.29
C GLU A 888 -11.92 5.52 23.75
N VAL A 889 -12.80 4.88 22.97
CA VAL A 889 -13.33 3.55 23.31
C VAL A 889 -12.29 2.46 23.03
N TYR A 890 -11.44 2.62 22.02
CA TYR A 890 -10.34 1.70 21.74
C TYR A 890 -9.29 1.72 22.86
N ASP A 891 -8.74 2.90 23.19
CA ASP A 891 -7.75 3.06 24.26
C ASP A 891 -8.29 2.50 25.57
N SER A 892 -9.55 2.83 25.89
CA SER A 892 -10.21 2.39 27.10
C SER A 892 -10.64 0.92 27.11
N VAL A 893 -10.57 0.17 25.99
CA VAL A 893 -10.66 -1.32 26.02
C VAL A 893 -9.29 -1.97 26.09
N VAL A 894 -8.25 -1.41 25.46
CA VAL A 894 -6.87 -1.92 25.55
C VAL A 894 -6.36 -1.83 27.00
N GLU A 895 -6.53 -0.67 27.63
CA GLU A 895 -6.20 -0.46 29.05
C GLU A 895 -7.03 -1.36 29.99
N TYR A 896 -8.31 -1.61 29.66
CA TYR A 896 -9.19 -2.47 30.47
C TYR A 896 -8.76 -3.94 30.49
N PHE A 897 -7.99 -4.39 29.49
CA PHE A 897 -7.32 -5.69 29.46
C PHE A 897 -5.85 -5.64 29.90
N GLY A 898 -5.38 -4.47 30.38
CA GLY A 898 -4.05 -4.26 30.96
C GLY A 898 -2.92 -4.05 29.94
N GLU A 899 -3.23 -4.03 28.65
CA GLU A 899 -2.28 -3.72 27.58
C GLU A 899 -2.13 -2.19 27.40
N ASN A 900 -1.13 -1.73 26.66
CA ASN A 900 -0.87 -0.29 26.43
C ASN A 900 -1.32 0.10 25.00
N PRO A 901 -2.30 1.01 24.83
CA PRO A 901 -2.77 1.40 23.49
C PRO A 901 -1.69 2.02 22.62
N LYS A 902 -0.72 2.74 23.20
CA LYS A 902 0.39 3.37 22.45
C LYS A 902 1.37 2.37 21.81
N THR A 903 1.29 1.10 22.19
CA THR A 903 2.15 0.02 21.65
C THR A 903 1.35 -1.16 21.12
N THR A 904 0.01 -1.07 21.14
CA THR A 904 -0.89 -2.19 20.81
C THR A 904 -1.97 -1.67 19.87
N PRO A 905 -1.77 -1.71 18.54
CA PRO A 905 -2.77 -1.27 17.57
C PRO A 905 -3.91 -2.29 17.39
N PRO A 906 -5.03 -1.91 16.75
CA PRO A 906 -6.17 -2.80 16.49
C PRO A 906 -5.78 -4.13 15.84
N SER A 907 -4.84 -4.10 14.91
CA SER A 907 -4.25 -5.23 14.19
C SER A 907 -3.39 -6.18 15.04
N VAL A 908 -3.14 -5.85 16.31
CA VAL A 908 -2.55 -6.75 17.31
C VAL A 908 -3.59 -7.15 18.36
N PHE A 909 -4.45 -6.23 18.79
CA PHE A 909 -5.43 -6.45 19.86
C PHE A 909 -6.59 -7.37 19.45
N PHE A 910 -7.32 -7.04 18.38
CA PHE A 910 -8.52 -7.79 17.97
C PHE A 910 -8.23 -9.23 17.51
N PRO A 911 -7.11 -9.53 16.82
CA PRO A 911 -6.75 -10.90 16.45
C PRO A 911 -6.68 -11.90 17.62
N VAL A 912 -6.32 -11.48 18.84
CA VAL A 912 -6.28 -12.39 20.00
C VAL A 912 -7.69 -12.93 20.30
N PHE A 913 -8.69 -12.05 20.30
CA PHE A 913 -10.09 -12.44 20.49
C PHE A 913 -10.61 -13.24 19.29
N ALA A 914 -10.27 -12.86 18.06
CA ALA A 914 -10.66 -13.59 16.86
C ALA A 914 -10.10 -15.02 16.83
N ARG A 915 -8.80 -15.21 17.13
CA ARG A 915 -8.16 -16.54 17.27
C ARG A 915 -8.83 -17.37 18.36
N PHE A 916 -9.04 -16.79 19.56
CA PHE A 916 -9.70 -17.46 20.67
C PHE A 916 -11.13 -17.91 20.31
N ILE A 917 -11.94 -17.03 19.70
CA ILE A 917 -13.30 -17.34 19.23
C ILE A 917 -13.28 -18.45 18.15
N LYS A 918 -12.34 -18.40 17.21
CA LYS A 918 -12.19 -19.41 16.15
C LYS A 918 -11.85 -20.79 16.74
N ALA A 919 -10.87 -20.84 17.65
CA ALA A 919 -10.49 -22.06 18.36
C ALA A 919 -11.63 -22.62 19.23
N TYR A 920 -12.33 -21.75 19.95
CA TYR A 920 -13.50 -22.09 20.75
C TYR A 920 -14.63 -22.70 19.88
N LYS A 921 -14.94 -22.12 18.71
CA LYS A 921 -16.00 -22.62 17.81
C LYS A 921 -15.69 -23.99 17.19
N VAL A 922 -14.42 -24.31 16.93
CA VAL A 922 -14.00 -25.62 16.39
C VAL A 922 -14.07 -26.73 17.45
N THR A 923 -13.78 -26.38 18.70
CA THR A 923 -13.61 -27.33 19.81
C THR A 923 -14.83 -28.25 20.07
N PRO A 924 -16.10 -27.79 20.12
CA PRO A 924 -17.27 -28.65 20.28
C PRO A 924 -17.40 -29.73 19.20
N ARG A 925 -16.99 -29.45 17.95
CA ARG A 925 -17.05 -30.43 16.85
C ARG A 925 -16.02 -31.55 17.03
N SER A 926 -14.86 -31.23 17.62
CA SER A 926 -13.84 -32.21 18.04
C SER A 926 -14.35 -33.10 19.17
N LEU A 927 -15.09 -32.55 20.15
CA LEU A 927 -15.70 -33.36 21.22
C LEU A 927 -16.82 -34.27 20.68
N SER A 928 -17.75 -33.77 19.86
CA SER A 928 -18.87 -34.58 19.38
C SER A 928 -18.43 -35.75 18.49
N PHE A 929 -17.44 -35.54 17.61
CA PHE A 929 -16.84 -36.64 16.82
C PHE A 929 -16.17 -37.69 17.70
N LYS A 930 -15.43 -37.27 18.75
CA LYS A 930 -14.78 -38.19 19.69
C LYS A 930 -15.79 -38.98 20.53
N MET A 931 -16.89 -38.36 20.96
CA MET A 931 -17.98 -39.04 21.66
C MET A 931 -18.70 -40.04 20.75
N ALA A 932 -19.07 -39.65 19.52
CA ALA A 932 -19.71 -40.55 18.55
C ALA A 932 -18.82 -41.77 18.23
N ALA A 933 -17.52 -41.56 18.02
CA ALA A 933 -16.56 -42.63 17.80
C ALA A 933 -16.34 -43.54 19.03
N LEU A 934 -16.54 -43.02 20.24
CA LEU A 934 -16.52 -43.82 21.48
C LEU A 934 -17.80 -44.65 21.62
N THR A 935 -18.97 -44.07 21.40
CA THR A 935 -20.26 -44.80 21.43
C THR A 935 -20.27 -45.93 20.39
N TYR A 936 -19.79 -45.66 19.17
CA TYR A 936 -19.69 -46.68 18.12
C TYR A 936 -18.75 -47.85 18.50
N ARG A 937 -17.65 -47.57 19.22
CA ARG A 937 -16.72 -48.58 19.78
C ARG A 937 -17.20 -49.25 21.08
N LEU A 938 -18.34 -48.85 21.62
CA LEU A 938 -19.02 -49.48 22.76
C LEU A 938 -20.32 -50.20 22.32
N GLN A 939 -20.64 -50.14 21.03
CA GLN A 939 -21.72 -50.88 20.36
C GLN A 939 -21.17 -51.99 19.44
N GLN A 940 -19.84 -52.13 19.36
CA GLN A 940 -19.10 -53.29 18.85
C GLN A 940 -18.46 -54.03 20.02
#